data_AF-A0AAV8ULT8-F1
#
_entry.id   AF-A0AAV8ULT8-F1
#
_cell.length_a   1.000
_cell.length_b   1.000
_cell.length_c   1.000
_cell.angle_alpha   90.00
_cell.angle_beta   90.00
_cell.angle_gamma   90.00
#
_symmetry.space_group_name_H-M   'P 1'
#
loop_
_entity.id
_entity.type
_entity.pdbx_description
1 polymer ?
#
loop_
_entity_poly.entity_id
_entity_poly.type
_entity_poly.pdbx_seq_one_letter_code
_entity_poly.pdbx_strand_id
1 'polypeptide(L)'
;MGDEMRILSLLPSCTQIVLGLSLREYLVGVTHECEIDGNSAEIEGVERVTSSVIPIGTTSQKDIDLAVKTSVSSGISLYTIDEDKFARVNPSIILTQNLCSVCAPTKKEVQRVSDVAYPDSCAHHGLNIVSLEPTCLDEVADTFMTVADECQVHDRGIGLKAKFYSELYKVENATNRIRENLDLRKPTLMLLEWLDPPFDGGHWVPDMVEIAGCIPPDSFGGKKRRSLERSWEDIVSADPEVILVACCGFDLERNFKDATETLFDADSEVSKMFQSLRATRNGRVFAVDANQYFAQPAPQLSMGAALMARLAYDNDDRAVSLLNDALGDLIPAEGAGWKRLKPKVVEGFKETKVKDIESVWELHDEAVKNQQLHYTDPETGLFVFTSLAHKRRGRCCGSGCRHCPYGHENVSLEKRSEFIVQASFLNKRRADGFAKHRYVVFFSTGKDSFLALRQWIALKRREDKMGWEEVLDRIVLLTSFDSTTKRIAHQDTTIDDARRQAKALDLSLLAVPLHPGKDYVRSIDEALDLVRTQQGAETFSLVFGDLRLELIKDWRDKYLGHLGILEYPLFGVDYDELFQDLQLSGVPCTITSREFGKDLHERSCQEVYVGREFDAELRKACVECGWDDFGEDGEFHTLARVWEVDSRRALGLCGETRAFQQ
;
A
#
# COMPACT_ATOMS: atom_id res chain seq x y z
N MET A 1 9.69 -3.59 -56.17
CA MET A 1 9.99 -2.74 -55.00
C MET A 1 10.45 -3.54 -53.77
N GLY A 2 10.37 -4.88 -53.76
CA GLY A 2 10.78 -5.69 -52.60
C GLY A 2 12.29 -5.89 -52.36
N ASP A 3 13.18 -5.30 -53.16
CA ASP A 3 14.65 -5.48 -53.04
C ASP A 3 15.37 -4.30 -52.32
N GLU A 4 14.67 -3.21 -51.97
CA GLU A 4 15.30 -2.02 -51.36
C GLU A 4 15.04 -1.85 -49.84
N MET A 5 14.03 -2.49 -49.26
CA MET A 5 13.68 -2.29 -47.84
C MET A 5 14.52 -3.18 -46.93
N ARG A 6 15.33 -2.56 -46.06
CA ARG A 6 16.25 -3.23 -45.13
C ARG A 6 16.17 -2.54 -43.78
N ILE A 7 15.50 -3.17 -42.83
CA ILE A 7 15.19 -2.60 -41.51
C ILE A 7 16.27 -3.02 -40.51
N LEU A 8 16.90 -2.04 -39.88
CA LEU A 8 17.76 -2.22 -38.71
C LEU A 8 17.03 -1.71 -37.48
N SER A 9 16.74 -2.59 -36.53
CA SER A 9 16.03 -2.27 -35.29
C SER A 9 16.99 -2.20 -34.11
N LEU A 10 17.20 -1.02 -33.54
CA LEU A 10 18.17 -0.82 -32.45
C LEU A 10 17.54 -0.93 -31.05
N LEU A 11 16.28 -1.37 -30.95
CA LEU A 11 15.59 -1.69 -29.70
C LEU A 11 14.71 -2.94 -29.86
N PRO A 12 14.53 -3.76 -28.82
CA PRO A 12 13.64 -4.91 -28.91
C PRO A 12 12.17 -4.51 -29.16
N SER A 13 11.72 -3.37 -28.59
CA SER A 13 10.39 -2.81 -28.85
C SER A 13 10.13 -2.50 -30.32
N CYS A 14 11.11 -1.90 -31.01
CA CYS A 14 11.04 -1.63 -32.44
C CYS A 14 10.97 -2.94 -33.24
N THR A 15 11.70 -3.97 -32.81
CA THR A 15 11.65 -5.30 -33.43
C THR A 15 10.25 -5.89 -33.30
N GLN A 16 9.61 -5.78 -32.15
CA GLN A 16 8.23 -6.24 -31.95
C GLN A 16 7.23 -5.52 -32.85
N ILE A 17 7.40 -4.22 -33.09
CA ILE A 17 6.55 -3.48 -34.03
C ILE A 17 6.75 -4.03 -35.45
N VAL A 18 7.99 -4.25 -35.89
CA VAL A 18 8.31 -4.81 -37.22
C VAL A 18 7.69 -6.20 -37.39
N LEU A 19 7.79 -7.06 -36.38
CA LEU A 19 7.17 -8.38 -36.39
C LEU A 19 5.63 -8.29 -36.41
N GLY A 20 5.04 -7.41 -35.60
CA GLY A 20 3.60 -7.15 -35.59
C GLY A 20 3.05 -6.62 -36.92
N LEU A 21 3.86 -5.88 -37.67
CA LEU A 21 3.57 -5.44 -39.04
C LEU A 21 3.82 -6.51 -40.12
N SER A 22 4.23 -7.72 -39.71
CA SER A 22 4.58 -8.83 -40.59
C SER A 22 5.68 -8.45 -41.59
N LEU A 23 6.75 -7.81 -41.10
CA LEU A 23 7.89 -7.34 -41.90
C LEU A 23 9.20 -8.09 -41.56
N ARG A 24 9.10 -9.31 -41.03
CA ARG A 24 10.24 -10.10 -40.57
C ARG A 24 11.29 -10.30 -41.67
N GLU A 25 10.86 -10.54 -42.91
CA GLU A 25 11.75 -10.78 -44.05
C GLU A 25 12.63 -9.58 -44.40
N TYR A 26 12.25 -8.37 -43.97
CA TYR A 26 13.00 -7.13 -44.20
C TYR A 26 13.94 -6.76 -43.04
N LEU A 27 13.86 -7.48 -41.92
CA LEU A 27 14.70 -7.22 -40.74
C LEU A 27 16.11 -7.78 -40.97
N VAL A 28 17.07 -6.89 -41.19
CA VAL A 28 18.47 -7.24 -41.53
C VAL A 28 19.42 -7.17 -40.35
N GLY A 29 19.05 -6.44 -39.30
CA GLY A 29 19.82 -6.36 -38.08
C GLY A 29 18.98 -5.95 -36.88
N VAL A 30 19.41 -6.38 -35.70
CA VAL A 30 18.78 -6.02 -34.42
C VAL A 30 19.83 -5.68 -33.36
N THR A 31 19.37 -5.12 -32.24
CA THR A 31 20.17 -4.98 -31.02
C THR A 31 20.49 -6.34 -30.39
N HIS A 32 21.61 -6.43 -29.66
CA HIS A 32 21.99 -7.63 -28.90
C HIS A 32 20.96 -8.05 -27.84
N GLU A 33 20.16 -7.11 -27.33
CA GLU A 33 19.13 -7.38 -26.30
C GLU A 33 17.99 -8.26 -26.79
N CYS A 34 17.76 -8.35 -28.12
CA CYS A 34 16.70 -9.19 -28.68
C CYS A 34 16.90 -10.69 -28.45
N GLU A 35 18.08 -11.14 -28.00
CA GLU A 35 18.34 -12.55 -27.63
C GLU A 35 17.76 -12.93 -26.25
N ILE A 36 17.50 -11.94 -25.40
CA ILE A 36 17.07 -12.15 -24.01
C ILE A 36 15.54 -12.31 -23.93
N ASP A 37 14.79 -11.77 -24.89
CA ASP A 37 13.33 -11.58 -24.80
C ASP A 37 12.49 -12.74 -25.40
N GLY A 38 13.00 -13.97 -25.45
CA GLY A 38 12.23 -15.15 -25.87
C GLY A 38 11.82 -15.24 -27.37
N ASN A 39 12.06 -14.19 -28.16
CA ASN A 39 11.72 -14.13 -29.60
C ASN A 39 12.80 -14.75 -30.51
N SER A 40 13.71 -15.54 -29.96
CA SER A 40 14.91 -16.05 -30.64
C SER A 40 14.61 -16.79 -31.94
N ALA A 41 13.51 -17.55 -31.98
CA ALA A 41 13.07 -18.27 -33.18
C ALA A 41 12.59 -17.31 -34.29
N GLU A 42 11.88 -16.25 -33.94
CA GLU A 42 11.35 -15.32 -34.92
C GLU A 42 12.44 -14.44 -35.53
N ILE A 43 13.59 -14.23 -34.87
CA ILE A 43 14.70 -13.41 -35.37
C ILE A 43 15.97 -14.22 -35.70
N GLU A 44 15.81 -15.53 -35.88
CA GLU A 44 16.91 -16.44 -36.22
C GLU A 44 17.58 -15.99 -37.53
N GLY A 45 18.92 -15.91 -37.52
CA GLY A 45 19.71 -15.50 -38.69
C GLY A 45 19.75 -13.98 -38.95
N VAL A 46 19.18 -13.14 -38.08
CA VAL A 46 19.30 -11.68 -38.16
C VAL A 46 20.55 -11.20 -37.41
N GLU A 47 21.38 -10.36 -38.03
CA GLU A 47 22.66 -9.90 -37.46
C GLU A 47 22.47 -9.04 -36.20
N ARG A 48 23.35 -9.18 -35.20
CA ARG A 48 23.38 -8.35 -33.98
C ARG A 48 24.37 -7.21 -34.13
N VAL A 49 23.88 -5.99 -34.25
CA VAL A 49 24.67 -4.82 -34.69
C VAL A 49 25.14 -3.95 -33.51
N THR A 50 24.64 -4.19 -32.30
CA THR A 50 25.06 -3.45 -31.09
C THR A 50 25.72 -4.37 -30.07
N SER A 51 26.45 -3.78 -29.13
CA SER A 51 26.97 -4.43 -27.92
C SER A 51 26.87 -3.50 -26.72
N SER A 52 26.72 -4.05 -25.52
CA SER A 52 26.78 -3.28 -24.27
C SER A 52 28.23 -2.99 -23.85
N VAL A 53 28.46 -1.80 -23.30
CA VAL A 53 29.73 -1.39 -22.67
C VAL A 53 29.79 -1.84 -21.20
N ILE A 54 28.65 -2.21 -20.60
CA ILE A 54 28.59 -2.69 -19.22
C ILE A 54 29.22 -4.09 -19.14
N PRO A 55 30.18 -4.34 -18.24
CA PRO A 55 30.87 -5.63 -18.14
C PRO A 55 29.92 -6.80 -17.93
N ILE A 56 30.14 -7.89 -18.68
CA ILE A 56 29.49 -9.19 -18.47
C ILE A 56 29.89 -9.69 -17.08
N GLY A 57 28.96 -9.70 -16.13
CA GLY A 57 29.21 -10.12 -14.75
C GLY A 57 28.94 -9.04 -13.69
N THR A 58 28.53 -7.83 -14.05
CA THR A 58 27.92 -6.90 -13.08
C THR A 58 26.59 -7.49 -12.61
N THR A 59 26.56 -8.01 -11.38
CA THR A 59 25.41 -8.80 -10.89
C THR A 59 24.40 -7.98 -10.09
N SER A 60 24.82 -6.91 -9.39
CA SER A 60 23.91 -6.12 -8.55
C SER A 60 23.25 -4.96 -9.31
N GLN A 61 21.97 -4.70 -9.02
CA GLN A 61 21.23 -3.57 -9.61
C GLN A 61 21.88 -2.21 -9.29
N LYS A 62 22.46 -2.08 -8.09
CA LYS A 62 23.18 -0.89 -7.65
C LYS A 62 24.43 -0.60 -8.48
N ASP A 63 25.21 -1.63 -8.79
CA ASP A 63 26.42 -1.47 -9.61
C ASP A 63 26.05 -1.13 -11.06
N ILE A 64 24.93 -1.68 -11.56
CA ILE A 64 24.38 -1.33 -12.87
C ILE A 64 23.95 0.15 -12.88
N ASP A 65 23.15 0.60 -11.90
CA ASP A 65 22.72 2.00 -11.79
C ASP A 65 23.93 2.97 -11.69
N LEU A 66 24.94 2.62 -10.89
CA LEU A 66 26.16 3.41 -10.77
C LEU A 66 26.94 3.49 -12.10
N ALA A 67 27.07 2.35 -12.82
CA ALA A 67 27.72 2.32 -14.12
C ALA A 67 26.96 3.14 -15.17
N VAL A 68 25.63 3.07 -15.14
CA VAL A 68 24.72 3.87 -15.99
C VAL A 68 24.88 5.36 -15.71
N LYS A 69 24.76 5.79 -14.43
CA LYS A 69 24.94 7.19 -14.01
C LYS A 69 26.34 7.73 -14.37
N THR A 70 27.38 6.91 -14.18
CA THR A 70 28.77 7.27 -14.54
C THR A 70 28.91 7.49 -16.04
N SER A 71 28.35 6.62 -16.87
CA SER A 71 28.43 6.74 -18.33
C SER A 71 27.67 7.95 -18.85
N VAL A 72 26.45 8.18 -18.35
CA VAL A 72 25.64 9.38 -18.67
C VAL A 72 26.38 10.66 -18.30
N SER A 73 26.94 10.74 -17.08
CA SER A 73 27.68 11.93 -16.63
C SER A 73 28.98 12.18 -17.39
N SER A 74 29.59 11.11 -17.93
CA SER A 74 30.82 11.18 -18.74
C SER A 74 30.53 11.42 -20.22
N GLY A 75 29.26 11.45 -20.63
CA GLY A 75 28.84 11.58 -22.03
C GLY A 75 29.24 10.39 -22.91
N ILE A 76 29.54 9.24 -22.30
CA ILE A 76 29.89 7.99 -22.99
C ILE A 76 28.60 7.22 -23.22
N SER A 77 28.33 6.82 -24.47
CA SER A 77 27.18 5.96 -24.77
C SER A 77 27.35 4.60 -24.08
N LEU A 78 26.27 4.08 -23.50
CA LEU A 78 26.24 2.75 -22.89
C LEU A 78 26.25 1.62 -23.92
N TYR A 79 26.03 1.98 -25.17
CA TYR A 79 25.95 1.07 -26.30
C TYR A 79 26.99 1.44 -27.32
N THR A 80 27.53 0.42 -27.98
CA THR A 80 28.37 0.61 -29.15
C THR A 80 27.69 -0.04 -30.33
N ILE A 81 27.59 0.69 -31.43
CA ILE A 81 27.21 0.12 -32.73
C ILE A 81 28.49 -0.41 -33.38
N ASP A 82 28.49 -1.69 -33.76
CA ASP A 82 29.57 -2.31 -34.53
C ASP A 82 29.52 -1.78 -35.96
N GLU A 83 30.46 -0.88 -36.28
CA GLU A 83 30.50 -0.14 -37.55
C GLU A 83 30.66 -1.09 -38.75
N ASP A 84 31.41 -2.19 -38.59
CA ASP A 84 31.60 -3.18 -39.64
C ASP A 84 30.32 -3.97 -39.90
N LYS A 85 29.63 -4.41 -38.84
CA LYS A 85 28.33 -5.08 -38.97
C LYS A 85 27.29 -4.15 -39.56
N PHE A 86 27.26 -2.90 -39.10
CA PHE A 86 26.34 -1.86 -39.58
C PHE A 86 26.49 -1.65 -41.09
N ALA A 87 27.73 -1.51 -41.58
CA ALA A 87 28.01 -1.37 -43.00
C ALA A 87 27.64 -2.65 -43.79
N ARG A 88 27.88 -3.84 -43.23
CA ARG A 88 27.52 -5.12 -43.86
C ARG A 88 26.01 -5.32 -44.00
N VAL A 89 25.23 -4.97 -42.98
CA VAL A 89 23.77 -5.13 -43.04
C VAL A 89 23.10 -4.10 -43.95
N ASN A 90 23.78 -2.99 -44.25
CA ASN A 90 23.38 -1.98 -45.24
C ASN A 90 21.88 -1.59 -45.13
N PRO A 91 21.45 -0.99 -44.01
CA PRO A 91 20.04 -0.70 -43.78
C PRO A 91 19.55 0.48 -44.64
N SER A 92 18.26 0.49 -44.95
CA SER A 92 17.55 1.63 -45.55
C SER A 92 16.67 2.36 -44.52
N ILE A 93 16.20 1.64 -43.50
CA ILE A 93 15.42 2.19 -42.38
C ILE A 93 16.09 1.77 -41.09
N ILE A 94 16.34 2.72 -40.19
CA ILE A 94 16.87 2.49 -38.86
C ILE A 94 15.84 2.95 -37.84
N LEU A 95 15.39 2.01 -37.01
CA LEU A 95 14.50 2.29 -35.90
C LEU A 95 15.32 2.43 -34.62
N THR A 96 15.20 3.58 -33.95
CA THR A 96 15.86 3.87 -32.68
C THR A 96 14.95 4.68 -31.74
N GLN A 97 15.47 5.15 -30.62
CA GLN A 97 14.75 5.88 -29.59
C GLN A 97 15.68 6.89 -28.88
N ASN A 98 15.12 8.01 -28.39
CA ASN A 98 15.78 8.89 -27.41
C ASN A 98 14.94 9.11 -26.13
N LEU A 99 13.94 8.26 -25.87
CA LEU A 99 13.08 8.33 -24.68
C LEU A 99 13.87 8.25 -23.37
N CYS A 100 14.93 7.43 -23.39
CA CYS A 100 15.86 7.26 -22.30
C CYS A 100 17.27 7.18 -22.88
N SER A 101 18.18 8.03 -22.39
CA SER A 101 19.57 8.10 -22.89
C SER A 101 20.41 6.85 -22.56
N VAL A 102 19.81 5.88 -21.87
CA VAL A 102 20.48 4.68 -21.37
C VAL A 102 19.88 3.38 -21.89
N CYS A 103 18.84 3.42 -22.72
CA CYS A 103 18.15 2.22 -23.22
C CYS A 103 18.46 1.86 -24.67
N ALA A 104 19.04 2.79 -25.46
CA ALA A 104 19.38 2.54 -26.86
C ALA A 104 20.42 3.52 -27.40
N PRO A 105 21.11 3.18 -28.52
CA PRO A 105 21.94 4.14 -29.25
C PRO A 105 21.13 5.35 -29.72
N THR A 106 21.52 6.55 -29.29
CA THR A 106 20.79 7.78 -29.63
C THR A 106 20.82 8.06 -31.14
N LYS A 107 19.87 8.86 -31.63
CA LYS A 107 19.84 9.31 -33.04
C LYS A 107 21.18 9.93 -33.48
N LYS A 108 21.87 10.66 -32.59
CA LYS A 108 23.18 11.27 -32.87
C LYS A 108 24.27 10.23 -33.09
N GLU A 109 24.26 9.15 -32.31
CA GLU A 109 25.22 8.07 -32.46
C GLU A 109 24.98 7.27 -33.75
N VAL A 110 23.71 6.98 -34.06
CA VAL A 110 23.33 6.37 -35.34
C VAL A 110 23.77 7.24 -36.52
N GLN A 111 23.57 8.55 -36.44
CA GLN A 111 24.02 9.49 -37.47
C GLN A 111 25.54 9.44 -37.63
N ARG A 112 26.30 9.49 -36.52
CA ARG A 112 27.77 9.39 -36.53
C ARG A 112 28.25 8.12 -37.25
N VAL A 113 27.68 6.97 -36.92
CA VAL A 113 28.06 5.69 -37.52
C VAL A 113 27.66 5.63 -38.99
N SER A 114 26.51 6.22 -39.34
CA SER A 114 26.06 6.35 -40.73
C SER A 114 27.01 7.21 -41.56
N ASP A 115 27.47 8.34 -41.03
CA ASP A 115 28.42 9.25 -41.69
C ASP A 115 29.78 8.58 -41.94
N VAL A 116 30.22 7.71 -41.01
CA VAL A 116 31.46 6.93 -41.14
C VAL A 116 31.31 5.78 -42.14
N ALA A 117 30.20 5.05 -42.10
CA ALA A 117 29.95 3.92 -42.99
C ALA A 117 29.68 4.35 -44.44
N TYR A 118 29.13 5.54 -44.65
CA TYR A 118 28.74 6.08 -45.96
C TYR A 118 29.34 7.48 -46.21
N PRO A 119 30.66 7.61 -46.37
CA PRO A 119 31.34 8.91 -46.48
C PRO A 119 31.04 9.67 -47.79
N ASP A 120 30.54 8.99 -48.81
CA ASP A 120 30.11 9.61 -50.07
C ASP A 120 28.65 10.08 -49.99
N SER A 121 28.46 11.41 -50.02
CA SER A 121 27.15 12.11 -49.87
C SER A 121 25.99 11.62 -50.79
N CYS A 122 26.28 10.88 -51.86
CA CYS A 122 25.28 10.28 -52.74
C CYS A 122 24.61 9.03 -52.11
N ALA A 123 25.25 8.35 -51.16
CA ALA A 123 24.70 7.18 -50.45
C ALA A 123 23.77 7.54 -49.28
N HIS A 124 23.83 8.78 -48.76
CA HIS A 124 22.92 9.26 -47.69
C HIS A 124 21.47 9.49 -48.15
N HIS A 125 21.19 9.53 -49.46
CA HIS A 125 19.88 9.91 -49.98
C HIS A 125 18.77 8.86 -49.78
N GLY A 126 19.07 7.69 -49.20
CA GLY A 126 18.10 6.61 -48.97
C GLY A 126 18.02 6.08 -47.53
N LEU A 127 18.77 6.65 -46.57
CA LEU A 127 18.77 6.18 -45.18
C LEU A 127 17.78 6.98 -44.33
N ASN A 128 16.79 6.30 -43.78
CA ASN A 128 15.79 6.91 -42.92
C ASN A 128 15.98 6.51 -41.45
N ILE A 129 16.27 7.49 -40.59
CA ILE A 129 16.47 7.27 -39.14
C ILE A 129 15.23 7.74 -38.38
N VAL A 130 14.44 6.77 -37.92
CA VAL A 130 13.18 6.96 -37.20
C VAL A 130 13.45 6.83 -35.70
N SER A 131 13.16 7.88 -34.93
CA SER A 131 13.26 7.87 -33.46
C SER A 131 11.87 7.81 -32.87
N LEU A 132 11.59 6.80 -32.04
CA LEU A 132 10.29 6.58 -31.41
C LEU A 132 10.35 6.92 -29.92
N GLU A 133 9.53 7.87 -29.45
CA GLU A 133 9.62 8.42 -28.09
C GLU A 133 8.24 8.51 -27.41
N PRO A 134 7.47 7.40 -27.33
CA PRO A 134 6.13 7.44 -26.75
C PRO A 134 6.15 7.54 -25.22
N THR A 135 5.19 8.26 -24.67
CA THR A 135 5.04 8.49 -23.22
C THR A 135 3.71 8.03 -22.65
N CYS A 136 2.79 7.53 -23.47
CA CYS A 136 1.48 7.00 -23.08
C CYS A 136 1.05 5.90 -24.06
N LEU A 137 0.04 5.09 -23.72
CA LEU A 137 -0.39 3.98 -24.58
C LEU A 137 -0.88 4.44 -25.95
N ASP A 138 -1.51 5.62 -26.03
CA ASP A 138 -1.92 6.20 -27.31
C ASP A 138 -0.71 6.53 -28.21
N GLU A 139 0.34 7.11 -27.63
CA GLU A 139 1.57 7.42 -28.37
C GLU A 139 2.30 6.13 -28.75
N VAL A 140 2.27 5.08 -27.92
CA VAL A 140 2.77 3.75 -28.31
C VAL A 140 2.03 3.26 -29.54
N ALA A 141 0.70 3.32 -29.55
CA ALA A 141 -0.10 2.91 -30.70
C ALA A 141 0.18 3.77 -31.95
N ASP A 142 0.48 5.06 -31.79
CA ASP A 142 0.93 5.93 -32.87
C ASP A 142 2.29 5.51 -33.44
N THR A 143 3.20 4.96 -32.63
CA THR A 143 4.47 4.45 -33.15
C THR A 143 4.28 3.30 -34.15
N PHE A 144 3.21 2.50 -34.02
CA PHE A 144 2.90 1.44 -34.97
C PHE A 144 2.56 2.02 -36.35
N MET A 145 1.83 3.14 -36.36
CA MET A 145 1.51 3.87 -37.59
C MET A 145 2.76 4.51 -38.18
N THR A 146 3.57 5.17 -37.35
CA THR A 146 4.84 5.77 -37.81
C THR A 146 5.73 4.73 -38.49
N VAL A 147 5.97 3.59 -37.86
CA VAL A 147 6.80 2.53 -38.47
C VAL A 147 6.13 1.97 -39.73
N ALA A 148 4.80 1.77 -39.72
CA ALA A 148 4.08 1.29 -40.89
C ALA A 148 4.16 2.26 -42.07
N ASP A 149 4.06 3.56 -41.85
CA ASP A 149 4.12 4.58 -42.90
C ASP A 149 5.52 4.68 -43.50
N GLU A 150 6.55 4.65 -42.65
CA GLU A 150 7.95 4.65 -43.10
C GLU A 150 8.30 3.36 -43.86
N CYS A 151 7.68 2.24 -43.50
CA CYS A 151 7.78 0.97 -44.23
C CYS A 151 6.76 0.85 -45.38
N GLN A 152 5.95 1.88 -45.65
CA GLN A 152 4.94 1.91 -46.71
C GLN A 152 3.91 0.77 -46.64
N VAL A 153 3.54 0.35 -45.43
CA VAL A 153 2.53 -0.67 -45.12
C VAL A 153 1.40 -0.14 -44.23
N HIS A 154 0.91 1.06 -44.53
CA HIS A 154 -0.11 1.79 -43.75
C HIS A 154 -1.28 0.92 -43.26
N ASP A 155 -1.88 0.11 -44.15
CA ASP A 155 -3.03 -0.76 -43.81
C ASP A 155 -2.69 -1.80 -42.72
N ARG A 156 -1.44 -2.29 -42.69
CA ARG A 156 -0.97 -3.20 -41.63
C ARG A 156 -0.82 -2.47 -40.30
N GLY A 157 -0.41 -1.20 -40.34
CA GLY A 157 -0.40 -0.30 -39.17
C GLY A 157 -1.78 -0.12 -38.57
N ILE A 158 -2.79 0.15 -39.40
CA ILE A 158 -4.21 0.24 -38.96
C ILE A 158 -4.62 -1.06 -38.25
N GLY A 159 -4.32 -2.21 -38.85
CA GLY A 159 -4.64 -3.52 -38.28
C GLY A 159 -3.98 -3.76 -36.92
N LEU A 160 -2.69 -3.47 -36.80
CA LEU A 160 -1.94 -3.63 -35.55
C LEU A 160 -2.45 -2.69 -34.45
N LYS A 161 -2.68 -1.42 -34.78
CA LYS A 161 -3.24 -0.41 -33.86
C LYS A 161 -4.65 -0.81 -33.40
N ALA A 162 -5.51 -1.26 -34.31
CA ALA A 162 -6.86 -1.71 -33.98
C ALA A 162 -6.85 -2.95 -33.08
N LYS A 163 -5.97 -3.92 -33.33
CA LYS A 163 -5.79 -5.09 -32.47
C LYS A 163 -5.38 -4.67 -31.05
N PHE A 164 -4.37 -3.80 -30.93
CA PHE A 164 -3.88 -3.29 -29.65
C PHE A 164 -4.99 -2.63 -28.81
N TYR A 165 -5.74 -1.69 -29.39
CA TYR A 165 -6.87 -1.08 -28.70
C TYR A 165 -7.99 -2.06 -28.38
N SER A 166 -8.27 -3.01 -29.28
CA SER A 166 -9.27 -4.04 -29.00
C SER A 166 -8.91 -4.87 -27.78
N GLU A 167 -7.63 -5.16 -27.56
CA GLU A 167 -7.16 -5.92 -26.39
C GLU A 167 -7.23 -5.06 -25.12
N LEU A 168 -6.78 -3.81 -25.16
CA LEU A 168 -6.93 -2.87 -24.03
C LEU A 168 -8.40 -2.67 -23.64
N TYR A 169 -9.29 -2.53 -24.61
CA TYR A 169 -10.72 -2.39 -24.38
C TYR A 169 -11.35 -3.67 -23.77
N LYS A 170 -10.85 -4.86 -24.12
CA LYS A 170 -11.26 -6.10 -23.46
C LYS A 170 -10.86 -6.08 -21.98
N VAL A 171 -9.65 -5.64 -21.66
CA VAL A 171 -9.16 -5.53 -20.26
C VAL A 171 -10.04 -4.56 -19.48
N GLU A 172 -10.22 -3.34 -19.97
CA GLU A 172 -11.03 -2.31 -19.31
C GLU A 172 -12.49 -2.77 -19.09
N ASN A 173 -13.10 -3.41 -20.09
CA ASN A 173 -14.44 -3.95 -19.94
C ASN A 173 -14.51 -5.09 -18.94
N ALA A 174 -13.54 -6.01 -18.95
CA ALA A 174 -13.51 -7.13 -18.03
C ALA A 174 -13.36 -6.62 -16.58
N THR A 175 -12.47 -5.66 -16.35
CA THR A 175 -12.25 -5.06 -15.02
C THR A 175 -13.46 -4.24 -14.55
N ASN A 176 -14.10 -3.47 -15.42
CA ASN A 176 -15.34 -2.76 -15.08
C ASN A 176 -16.48 -3.73 -14.73
N ARG A 177 -16.66 -4.81 -15.52
CA ARG A 177 -17.70 -5.82 -15.26
C ARG A 177 -17.49 -6.55 -13.94
N ILE A 178 -16.28 -7.00 -13.63
CA ILE A 178 -16.05 -7.67 -12.33
C ILE A 178 -16.27 -6.70 -11.18
N ARG A 179 -15.90 -5.43 -11.33
CA ARG A 179 -16.10 -4.42 -10.28
C ARG A 179 -17.56 -4.11 -10.05
N GLU A 180 -18.34 -3.97 -11.11
CA GLU A 180 -19.79 -3.74 -11.02
C GLU A 180 -20.54 -4.98 -10.50
N ASN A 181 -20.21 -6.16 -11.02
CA ASN A 181 -20.93 -7.40 -10.66
C ASN A 181 -20.57 -7.94 -9.28
N LEU A 182 -19.34 -7.71 -8.82
CA LEU A 182 -18.83 -8.21 -7.54
C LEU A 182 -18.67 -7.10 -6.49
N ASP A 183 -19.08 -5.86 -6.80
CA ASP A 183 -18.96 -4.67 -5.94
C ASP A 183 -17.53 -4.44 -5.43
N LEU A 184 -16.54 -4.57 -6.33
CA LEU A 184 -15.13 -4.45 -6.00
C LEU A 184 -14.61 -3.02 -6.21
N ARG A 185 -13.90 -2.50 -5.21
CA ARG A 185 -13.15 -1.25 -5.34
C ARG A 185 -11.92 -1.41 -6.23
N LYS A 186 -11.37 -0.29 -6.71
CA LYS A 186 -10.08 -0.27 -7.40
C LYS A 186 -8.95 -0.52 -6.37
N PRO A 187 -8.08 -1.53 -6.55
CA PRO A 187 -6.92 -1.71 -5.69
C PRO A 187 -5.85 -0.66 -6.00
N THR A 188 -5.08 -0.26 -4.98
CA THR A 188 -3.86 0.51 -5.22
C THR A 188 -2.75 -0.43 -5.72
N LEU A 189 -2.23 -0.16 -6.91
CA LEU A 189 -1.20 -0.99 -7.54
C LEU A 189 0.04 -0.16 -7.83
N MET A 190 1.18 -0.63 -7.33
CA MET A 190 2.49 -0.08 -7.65
C MET A 190 3.27 -1.02 -8.56
N LEU A 191 3.87 -0.46 -9.61
CA LEU A 191 4.87 -1.15 -10.43
C LEU A 191 6.24 -0.53 -10.13
N LEU A 192 7.21 -1.39 -9.83
CA LEU A 192 8.62 -1.05 -9.60
C LEU A 192 9.44 -1.42 -10.84
N GLU A 193 10.03 -0.42 -11.48
CA GLU A 193 10.89 -0.58 -12.67
C GLU A 193 12.37 -0.78 -12.31
N TRP A 194 12.73 -0.62 -11.03
CA TRP A 194 14.04 -0.90 -10.47
C TRP A 194 13.92 -1.02 -8.94
N LEU A 195 14.85 -1.73 -8.27
CA LEU A 195 14.79 -1.94 -6.81
C LEU A 195 15.87 -1.21 -6.00
N ASP A 196 17.05 -0.98 -6.57
CA ASP A 196 18.18 -0.33 -5.85
C ASP A 196 18.92 0.68 -6.75
N PRO A 197 18.62 1.99 -6.62
CA PRO A 197 17.52 2.58 -5.84
C PRO A 197 16.15 2.30 -6.48
N PRO A 198 15.02 2.35 -5.76
CA PRO A 198 13.74 1.97 -6.35
C PRO A 198 13.25 3.02 -7.36
N PHE A 199 12.76 2.58 -8.51
CA PHE A 199 12.12 3.45 -9.51
C PHE A 199 10.65 3.07 -9.68
N ASP A 200 9.79 4.08 -9.80
CA ASP A 200 8.37 3.85 -10.08
C ASP A 200 8.06 3.67 -11.57
N GLY A 201 6.85 3.17 -11.85
CA GLY A 201 6.32 3.05 -13.21
C GLY A 201 6.00 4.39 -13.87
N GLY A 202 6.74 4.74 -14.92
CA GLY A 202 6.55 5.94 -15.72
C GLY A 202 5.89 5.67 -17.08
N HIS A 203 5.90 6.68 -17.94
CA HIS A 203 5.44 6.64 -19.33
C HIS A 203 4.01 6.10 -19.46
N TRP A 204 3.84 4.93 -20.10
CA TRP A 204 2.56 4.27 -20.34
C TRP A 204 2.06 3.45 -19.14
N VAL A 205 2.89 3.18 -18.13
CA VAL A 205 2.49 2.38 -16.96
C VAL A 205 1.26 2.97 -16.23
N PRO A 206 1.15 4.30 -16.00
CA PRO A 206 -0.06 4.90 -15.46
C PRO A 206 -1.34 4.60 -16.25
N ASP A 207 -1.27 4.56 -17.59
CA ASP A 207 -2.43 4.19 -18.41
C ASP A 207 -2.76 2.71 -18.25
N MET A 208 -1.74 1.84 -18.16
CA MET A 208 -1.94 0.41 -17.89
C MET A 208 -2.61 0.18 -16.53
N VAL A 209 -2.20 0.91 -15.48
CA VAL A 209 -2.82 0.85 -14.15
C VAL A 209 -4.30 1.23 -14.22
N GLU A 210 -4.64 2.29 -14.96
CA GLU A 210 -6.02 2.73 -15.12
C GLU A 210 -6.87 1.69 -15.88
N ILE A 211 -6.38 1.19 -17.01
CA ILE A 211 -7.05 0.16 -17.84
C ILE A 211 -7.22 -1.15 -17.07
N ALA A 212 -6.25 -1.51 -16.25
CA ALA A 212 -6.30 -2.67 -15.36
C ALA A 212 -7.32 -2.52 -14.22
N GLY A 213 -8.09 -1.43 -14.18
CA GLY A 213 -9.10 -1.18 -13.14
C GLY A 213 -8.49 -0.78 -11.80
N CYS A 214 -7.23 -0.38 -11.77
CA CYS A 214 -6.50 -0.03 -10.55
C CYS A 214 -6.38 1.50 -10.41
N ILE A 215 -5.80 1.93 -9.28
CA ILE A 215 -5.33 3.30 -9.06
C ILE A 215 -3.87 3.27 -8.61
N PRO A 216 -3.06 4.28 -8.94
CA PRO A 216 -1.73 4.41 -8.35
C PRO A 216 -1.84 4.75 -6.86
N PRO A 217 -0.82 4.42 -6.05
CA PRO A 217 -0.75 4.88 -4.66
C PRO A 217 -0.64 6.41 -4.56
N ASP A 218 -1.01 6.98 -3.42
CA ASP A 218 -0.98 8.43 -3.20
C ASP A 218 0.44 8.99 -3.38
N SER A 219 0.57 10.13 -4.08
CA SER A 219 1.86 10.74 -4.49
C SER A 219 2.67 9.96 -5.55
N PHE A 220 2.14 8.83 -6.03
CA PHE A 220 2.66 8.06 -7.17
C PHE A 220 1.74 8.21 -8.40
N GLY A 221 2.20 7.75 -9.55
CA GLY A 221 1.50 7.93 -10.83
C GLY A 221 1.71 9.33 -11.45
N GLY A 222 0.84 9.70 -12.40
CA GLY A 222 0.98 10.90 -13.24
C GLY A 222 1.18 10.52 -14.71
N LYS A 223 0.30 10.99 -15.59
CA LYS A 223 0.33 10.62 -17.02
C LYS A 223 1.51 11.30 -17.73
N LYS A 224 2.08 10.63 -18.74
CA LYS A 224 3.12 11.16 -19.64
C LYS A 224 4.41 11.67 -18.97
N ARG A 225 4.71 11.23 -17.74
CA ARG A 225 5.98 11.54 -17.09
C ARG A 225 6.96 10.38 -17.24
N ARG A 226 8.26 10.65 -17.18
CA ARG A 226 9.28 9.62 -17.02
C ARG A 226 9.18 8.91 -15.66
N SER A 227 9.77 7.73 -15.58
CA SER A 227 10.04 7.01 -14.33
C SER A 227 10.92 7.86 -13.41
N LEU A 228 10.64 7.84 -12.12
CA LEU A 228 11.34 8.64 -11.13
C LEU A 228 11.99 7.72 -10.10
N GLU A 229 13.22 8.06 -9.71
CA GLU A 229 13.87 7.48 -8.54
C GLU A 229 13.03 7.86 -7.30
N ARG A 230 12.78 6.88 -6.45
CA ARG A 230 11.98 6.98 -5.24
C ARG A 230 12.80 6.56 -4.04
N SER A 231 12.32 6.95 -2.88
CA SER A 231 12.81 6.41 -1.61
C SER A 231 11.94 5.20 -1.24
N TRP A 232 12.52 4.20 -0.57
CA TRP A 232 11.73 3.07 -0.04
C TRP A 232 10.74 3.55 1.03
N GLU A 233 11.06 4.68 1.64
CA GLU A 233 10.32 5.42 2.63
C GLU A 233 9.01 5.98 2.06
N ASP A 234 9.06 6.60 0.87
CA ASP A 234 7.87 7.05 0.15
C ASP A 234 6.96 5.86 -0.21
N ILE A 235 7.56 4.71 -0.58
CA ILE A 235 6.83 3.48 -0.94
C ILE A 235 6.11 2.91 0.29
N VAL A 236 6.77 2.90 1.46
CA VAL A 236 6.16 2.52 2.73
C VAL A 236 5.03 3.46 3.13
N SER A 237 5.20 4.76 2.95
CA SER A 237 4.16 5.76 3.24
C SER A 237 2.91 5.56 2.38
N ALA A 238 3.09 5.24 1.10
CA ALA A 238 1.98 5.02 0.18
C ALA A 238 1.30 3.64 0.32
N ASP A 239 1.96 2.68 0.95
CA ASP A 239 1.46 1.36 1.37
C ASP A 239 0.55 0.67 0.33
N PRO A 240 1.06 0.35 -0.88
CA PRO A 240 0.27 -0.24 -1.96
C PRO A 240 -0.32 -1.60 -1.56
N GLU A 241 -1.50 -1.92 -2.12
CA GLU A 241 -2.15 -3.21 -1.93
C GLU A 241 -1.57 -4.32 -2.79
N VAL A 242 -1.01 -3.95 -3.94
CA VAL A 242 -0.41 -4.86 -4.92
C VAL A 242 0.89 -4.25 -5.42
N ILE A 243 1.95 -5.06 -5.47
CA ILE A 243 3.26 -4.67 -6.02
C ILE A 243 3.63 -5.60 -7.16
N LEU A 244 3.94 -5.01 -8.31
CA LEU A 244 4.57 -5.70 -9.43
C LEU A 244 6.04 -5.27 -9.52
N VAL A 245 6.95 -6.23 -9.47
CA VAL A 245 8.38 -6.02 -9.73
C VAL A 245 8.64 -6.35 -11.20
N ALA A 246 8.91 -5.29 -11.96
CA ALA A 246 9.07 -5.33 -13.41
C ALA A 246 10.33 -4.55 -13.80
N CYS A 247 11.51 -4.98 -13.33
CA CYS A 247 12.73 -4.22 -13.59
C CYS A 247 13.07 -4.20 -15.08
N CYS A 248 13.27 -3.01 -15.63
CA CYS A 248 13.56 -2.82 -17.04
C CYS A 248 14.85 -3.57 -17.45
N GLY A 249 14.82 -4.27 -18.58
CA GLY A 249 15.94 -5.07 -19.08
C GLY A 249 15.97 -6.50 -18.54
N PHE A 250 15.08 -6.88 -17.61
CA PHE A 250 15.07 -8.20 -16.99
C PHE A 250 13.86 -9.05 -17.41
N ASP A 251 14.14 -10.32 -17.69
CA ASP A 251 13.14 -11.38 -17.85
C ASP A 251 12.54 -11.79 -16.50
N LEU A 252 11.58 -12.71 -16.54
CA LEU A 252 10.94 -13.23 -15.32
C LEU A 252 11.93 -13.89 -14.34
N GLU A 253 12.91 -14.65 -14.84
CA GLU A 253 13.84 -15.37 -13.96
C GLU A 253 14.73 -14.41 -13.19
N ARG A 254 15.29 -13.42 -13.88
CA ARG A 254 16.11 -12.36 -13.30
C ARG A 254 15.29 -11.50 -12.35
N ASN A 255 14.09 -11.04 -12.73
CA ASN A 255 13.23 -10.27 -11.84
C ASN A 255 12.87 -11.04 -10.58
N PHE A 256 12.50 -12.31 -10.70
CA PHE A 256 12.17 -13.14 -9.55
C PHE A 256 13.37 -13.34 -8.62
N LYS A 257 14.56 -13.60 -9.19
CA LYS A 257 15.79 -13.77 -8.42
C LYS A 257 16.16 -12.48 -7.69
N ASP A 258 16.31 -11.38 -8.41
CA ASP A 258 16.75 -10.11 -7.84
C ASP A 258 15.72 -9.58 -6.83
N ALA A 259 14.41 -9.71 -7.10
CA ALA A 259 13.39 -9.37 -6.12
C ALA A 259 13.48 -10.24 -4.86
N THR A 260 13.76 -11.54 -5.00
CA THR A 260 13.94 -12.44 -3.86
C THR A 260 15.17 -12.04 -3.03
N GLU A 261 16.28 -11.73 -3.70
CA GLU A 261 17.54 -11.37 -3.05
C GLU A 261 17.48 -9.98 -2.41
N THR A 262 16.89 -8.97 -3.06
CA THR A 262 16.85 -7.59 -2.55
C THR A 262 15.74 -7.39 -1.51
N LEU A 263 14.54 -7.95 -1.73
CA LEU A 263 13.34 -7.63 -0.93
C LEU A 263 13.09 -8.60 0.22
N PHE A 264 13.78 -9.75 0.24
CA PHE A 264 13.63 -10.76 1.28
C PHE A 264 14.96 -11.18 1.94
N ASP A 265 16.02 -10.38 1.78
CA ASP A 265 17.23 -10.51 2.59
C ASP A 265 16.92 -10.11 4.05
N ALA A 266 17.03 -11.04 5.00
CA ALA A 266 16.64 -10.82 6.40
C ALA A 266 17.47 -9.72 7.09
N ASP A 267 18.70 -9.49 6.63
CA ASP A 267 19.60 -8.52 7.25
C ASP A 267 19.45 -7.10 6.67
N SER A 268 18.83 -6.96 5.50
CA SER A 268 18.66 -5.70 4.78
C SER A 268 17.54 -4.81 5.36
N GLU A 269 17.83 -3.52 5.49
CA GLU A 269 16.86 -2.49 5.92
C GLU A 269 15.72 -2.31 4.90
N VAL A 270 16.05 -2.40 3.61
CA VAL A 270 15.08 -2.37 2.51
C VAL A 270 14.07 -3.52 2.62
N SER A 271 14.56 -4.73 2.89
CA SER A 271 13.72 -5.91 3.08
C SER A 271 12.79 -5.77 4.28
N LYS A 272 13.28 -5.19 5.39
CA LYS A 272 12.46 -4.90 6.57
C LYS A 272 11.35 -3.89 6.28
N MET A 273 11.67 -2.80 5.57
CA MET A 273 10.69 -1.83 5.10
C MET A 273 9.67 -2.47 4.15
N PHE A 274 10.14 -3.23 3.17
CA PHE A 274 9.31 -3.91 2.19
C PHE A 274 8.36 -4.94 2.81
N GLN A 275 8.82 -5.69 3.80
CA GLN A 275 8.01 -6.68 4.53
C GLN A 275 6.90 -6.05 5.39
N SER A 276 7.00 -4.75 5.73
CA SER A 276 5.95 -4.03 6.46
C SER A 276 4.72 -3.67 5.60
N LEU A 277 4.87 -3.66 4.27
CA LEU A 277 3.83 -3.27 3.32
C LEU A 277 2.61 -4.21 3.38
N ARG A 278 1.40 -3.67 3.18
CA ARG A 278 0.17 -4.48 3.03
C ARG A 278 0.29 -5.50 1.91
N ALA A 279 0.84 -5.12 0.76
CA ALA A 279 1.09 -6.05 -0.35
C ALA A 279 1.91 -7.26 0.09
N THR A 280 2.99 -7.06 0.85
CA THR A 280 3.87 -8.15 1.30
C THR A 280 3.21 -9.02 2.35
N ARG A 281 2.56 -8.41 3.35
CA ARG A 281 1.82 -9.13 4.41
C ARG A 281 0.71 -10.01 3.85
N ASN A 282 0.05 -9.55 2.80
CA ASN A 282 -1.03 -10.27 2.14
C ASN A 282 -0.57 -11.20 1.00
N GLY A 283 0.75 -11.30 0.76
CA GLY A 283 1.30 -12.15 -0.31
C GLY A 283 0.92 -11.69 -1.73
N ARG A 284 0.71 -10.39 -1.93
CA ARG A 284 0.28 -9.74 -3.19
C ARG A 284 1.45 -8.99 -3.84
N VAL A 285 2.59 -9.66 -3.89
CA VAL A 285 3.81 -9.19 -4.54
C VAL A 285 4.17 -10.17 -5.64
N PHE A 286 4.39 -9.66 -6.85
CA PHE A 286 4.60 -10.48 -8.03
C PHE A 286 5.81 -10.00 -8.80
N ALA A 287 6.70 -10.93 -9.17
CA ALA A 287 7.71 -10.69 -10.20
C ALA A 287 7.07 -10.98 -11.57
N VAL A 288 7.34 -10.13 -12.55
CA VAL A 288 6.81 -10.27 -13.91
C VAL A 288 7.94 -10.20 -14.93
N ASP A 289 7.70 -10.73 -16.13
CA ASP A 289 8.60 -10.48 -17.26
C ASP A 289 8.45 -9.02 -17.71
N ALA A 290 9.44 -8.19 -17.37
CA ALA A 290 9.36 -6.77 -17.63
C ALA A 290 9.57 -6.47 -19.10
N ASN A 291 10.56 -7.12 -19.72
CA ASN A 291 10.90 -6.89 -21.12
C ASN A 291 9.72 -7.19 -22.04
N GLN A 292 9.03 -8.30 -21.80
CA GLN A 292 7.94 -8.70 -22.66
C GLN A 292 6.66 -7.89 -22.45
N TYR A 293 6.34 -7.48 -21.22
CA TYR A 293 4.99 -7.00 -20.89
C TYR A 293 4.90 -5.57 -20.37
N PHE A 294 5.99 -4.94 -19.90
CA PHE A 294 5.89 -3.66 -19.16
C PHE A 294 6.90 -2.59 -19.59
N ALA A 295 8.14 -2.97 -19.90
CA ALA A 295 9.26 -2.05 -20.06
C ALA A 295 9.46 -1.55 -21.51
N GLN A 296 8.80 -2.18 -22.48
CA GLN A 296 9.01 -1.91 -23.90
C GLN A 296 7.74 -1.30 -24.54
N PRO A 297 7.85 -0.18 -25.28
CA PRO A 297 6.71 0.43 -25.99
C PRO A 297 6.35 -0.38 -27.24
N ALA A 298 5.70 -1.53 -27.02
CA ALA A 298 5.44 -2.53 -28.03
C ALA A 298 3.97 -3.02 -27.95
N PRO A 299 3.47 -3.73 -28.98
CA PRO A 299 2.09 -4.26 -28.97
C PRO A 299 1.77 -5.12 -27.75
N GLN A 300 2.75 -5.78 -27.14
CA GLN A 300 2.59 -6.66 -25.99
C GLN A 300 2.19 -5.94 -24.69
N LEU A 301 2.24 -4.59 -24.64
CA LEU A 301 1.73 -3.85 -23.48
C LEU A 301 0.23 -4.09 -23.22
N SER A 302 -0.54 -4.50 -24.23
CA SER A 302 -1.93 -4.92 -24.04
C SER A 302 -2.03 -6.19 -23.17
N MET A 303 -1.12 -7.15 -23.35
CA MET A 303 -0.99 -8.34 -22.51
C MET A 303 -0.49 -7.95 -21.11
N GLY A 304 0.43 -6.99 -21.00
CA GLY A 304 0.85 -6.45 -19.71
C GLY A 304 -0.28 -5.83 -18.91
N ALA A 305 -1.19 -5.08 -19.55
CA ALA A 305 -2.39 -4.55 -18.91
C ALA A 305 -3.34 -5.67 -18.46
N ALA A 306 -3.51 -6.71 -19.26
CA ALA A 306 -4.32 -7.89 -18.90
C ALA A 306 -3.72 -8.65 -17.70
N LEU A 307 -2.40 -8.87 -17.71
CA LEU A 307 -1.67 -9.49 -16.61
C LEU A 307 -1.78 -8.64 -15.34
N MET A 308 -1.59 -7.31 -15.45
CA MET A 308 -1.75 -6.39 -14.33
C MET A 308 -3.16 -6.48 -13.73
N ALA A 309 -4.21 -6.49 -14.55
CA ALA A 309 -5.59 -6.67 -14.08
C ALA A 309 -5.76 -8.00 -13.34
N ARG A 310 -5.26 -9.11 -13.91
CA ARG A 310 -5.36 -10.43 -13.29
C ARG A 310 -4.67 -10.49 -11.92
N LEU A 311 -3.47 -9.93 -11.79
CA LEU A 311 -2.73 -9.93 -10.53
C LEU A 311 -3.31 -8.94 -9.52
N ALA A 312 -3.87 -7.83 -9.99
CA ALA A 312 -4.49 -6.82 -9.15
C ALA A 312 -5.74 -7.31 -8.41
N TYR A 313 -6.50 -8.24 -8.99
CA TYR A 313 -7.73 -8.80 -8.39
C TYR A 313 -7.54 -10.22 -7.83
N ASP A 314 -6.29 -10.64 -7.65
CA ASP A 314 -5.93 -12.00 -7.23
C ASP A 314 -6.42 -12.42 -5.83
N ASN A 315 -6.91 -11.47 -5.03
CA ASN A 315 -7.50 -11.75 -3.72
C ASN A 315 -8.97 -12.22 -3.78
N ASP A 316 -9.63 -12.17 -4.94
CA ASP A 316 -10.99 -12.65 -5.15
C ASP A 316 -11.04 -13.72 -6.25
N ASP A 317 -11.30 -14.98 -5.87
CA ASP A 317 -11.30 -16.12 -6.78
C ASP A 317 -12.36 -16.00 -7.90
N ARG A 318 -13.48 -15.30 -7.65
CA ARG A 318 -14.52 -15.06 -8.65
C ARG A 318 -14.04 -14.05 -9.69
N ALA A 319 -13.41 -12.96 -9.23
CA ALA A 319 -12.80 -11.98 -10.11
C ALA A 319 -11.72 -12.62 -10.98
N VAL A 320 -10.87 -13.46 -10.38
CA VAL A 320 -9.85 -14.26 -11.08
C VAL A 320 -10.46 -15.14 -12.15
N SER A 321 -11.51 -15.91 -11.83
CA SER A 321 -12.19 -16.77 -12.79
C SER A 321 -12.73 -15.97 -13.97
N LEU A 322 -13.45 -14.87 -13.70
CA LEU A 322 -14.05 -14.03 -14.74
C LEU A 322 -13.00 -13.34 -15.61
N LEU A 323 -11.89 -12.89 -15.02
CA LEU A 323 -10.77 -12.30 -15.77
C LEU A 323 -10.07 -13.35 -16.65
N ASN A 324 -9.85 -14.56 -16.13
CA ASN A 324 -9.28 -15.65 -16.92
C ASN A 324 -10.20 -16.05 -18.08
N ASP A 325 -11.51 -16.10 -17.86
CA ASP A 325 -12.50 -16.41 -18.91
C ASP A 325 -12.53 -15.31 -19.99
N ALA A 326 -12.41 -14.04 -19.59
CA ALA A 326 -12.49 -12.91 -20.51
C ALA A 326 -11.16 -12.61 -21.23
N LEU A 327 -10.02 -12.87 -20.58
CA LEU A 327 -8.69 -12.41 -20.99
C LEU A 327 -7.67 -13.55 -21.11
N GLY A 328 -8.07 -14.82 -21.00
CA GLY A 328 -7.17 -15.97 -20.90
C GLY A 328 -6.11 -16.05 -22.02
N ASP A 329 -6.46 -15.65 -23.24
CA ASP A 329 -5.52 -15.61 -24.38
C ASP A 329 -4.43 -14.52 -24.24
N LEU A 330 -4.64 -13.53 -23.38
CA LEU A 330 -3.72 -12.41 -23.14
C LEU A 330 -2.90 -12.58 -21.86
N ILE A 331 -3.33 -13.46 -20.94
CA ILE A 331 -2.69 -13.64 -19.64
C ILE A 331 -1.70 -14.82 -19.73
N PRO A 332 -0.39 -14.60 -19.57
CA PRO A 332 0.57 -15.69 -19.53
C PRO A 332 0.39 -16.52 -18.25
N ALA A 333 0.72 -17.81 -18.34
CA ALA A 333 0.70 -18.72 -17.19
C ALA A 333 1.72 -18.31 -16.12
N GLU A 334 1.43 -18.67 -14.85
CA GLU A 334 2.41 -18.55 -13.77
C GLU A 334 3.64 -19.40 -14.09
N GLY A 335 4.83 -18.85 -13.87
CA GLY A 335 6.11 -19.44 -14.25
C GLY A 335 6.58 -19.08 -15.67
N ALA A 336 5.69 -18.62 -16.55
CA ALA A 336 6.03 -18.19 -17.90
C ALA A 336 6.12 -16.65 -18.03
N GLY A 337 5.13 -15.92 -17.50
CA GLY A 337 5.13 -14.45 -17.54
C GLY A 337 5.16 -13.76 -16.18
N TRP A 338 4.86 -14.50 -15.10
CA TRP A 338 4.84 -13.97 -13.74
C TRP A 338 5.05 -15.06 -12.70
N LYS A 339 5.51 -14.68 -11.50
CA LYS A 339 5.64 -15.56 -10.32
C LYS A 339 5.26 -14.78 -9.08
N ARG A 340 4.50 -15.39 -8.17
CA ARG A 340 4.27 -14.79 -6.85
C ARG A 340 5.54 -14.86 -6.00
N LEU A 341 5.92 -13.73 -5.41
CA LEU A 341 6.99 -13.67 -4.42
C LEU A 341 6.42 -14.07 -3.06
N LYS A 342 6.90 -15.19 -2.52
CA LYS A 342 6.51 -15.68 -1.19
C LYS A 342 7.60 -15.30 -0.19
N PRO A 343 7.27 -14.59 0.91
CA PRO A 343 8.22 -14.40 1.98
C PRO A 343 8.71 -15.77 2.48
N LYS A 344 10.02 -15.94 2.65
CA LYS A 344 10.51 -17.07 3.46
C LYS A 344 10.02 -16.81 4.87
N VAL A 345 9.10 -17.63 5.37
CA VAL A 345 8.71 -17.61 6.78
C VAL A 345 9.97 -17.94 7.58
N VAL A 346 10.60 -16.91 8.16
CA VAL A 346 11.64 -17.11 9.17
C VAL A 346 10.89 -17.41 10.46
N GLU A 347 10.79 -18.70 10.81
CA GLU A 347 10.33 -19.13 12.13
C GLU A 347 11.17 -18.39 13.20
N GLY A 348 10.49 -17.61 14.04
CA GLY A 348 11.15 -16.86 15.11
C GLY A 348 11.36 -15.37 14.86
N PHE A 349 10.49 -14.70 14.09
CA PHE A 349 10.44 -13.24 14.07
C PHE A 349 10.08 -12.70 15.47
N LYS A 350 11.12 -12.37 16.24
CA LYS A 350 11.05 -11.42 17.35
C LYS A 350 10.85 -10.05 16.70
N GLU A 351 9.89 -9.28 17.21
CA GLU A 351 9.84 -7.83 16.98
C GLU A 351 11.17 -7.23 17.41
N THR A 352 12.02 -6.96 16.44
CA THR A 352 13.19 -6.10 16.60
C THR A 352 13.03 -4.95 15.63
N LYS A 353 12.91 -3.77 16.25
CA LYS A 353 12.82 -2.43 15.66
C LYS A 353 13.70 -2.30 14.41
N VAL A 354 13.06 -1.91 13.32
CA VAL A 354 13.72 -1.34 12.14
C VAL A 354 13.88 0.15 12.43
N LYS A 355 15.11 0.62 12.34
CA LYS A 355 15.59 2.01 12.28
C LYS A 355 16.16 2.16 10.86
N ASP A 356 15.97 3.20 10.05
CA ASP A 356 15.41 4.55 10.22
C ASP A 356 14.82 5.07 8.86
N ILE A 357 13.49 5.30 8.74
CA ILE A 357 13.04 6.63 8.30
C ILE A 357 13.24 7.42 9.57
N GLU A 358 14.03 8.49 9.57
CA GLU A 358 14.10 9.37 10.71
C GLU A 358 12.69 9.93 10.97
N SER A 359 11.93 9.18 11.77
CA SER A 359 10.57 9.51 12.12
C SER A 359 10.64 10.90 12.71
N VAL A 360 9.67 11.78 12.45
CA VAL A 360 9.60 13.07 13.17
C VAL A 360 9.66 12.90 14.69
N TRP A 361 9.40 11.68 15.19
CA TRP A 361 9.62 11.23 16.57
C TRP A 361 11.07 10.82 16.87
N GLU A 362 11.80 10.19 15.96
CA GLU A 362 13.22 9.86 16.10
C GLU A 362 14.12 11.09 15.94
N LEU A 363 13.86 11.94 14.94
CA LEU A 363 14.46 13.28 14.81
C LEU A 363 14.24 14.10 16.09
N HIS A 364 13.04 14.02 16.65
CA HIS A 364 12.75 14.62 17.94
C HIS A 364 13.57 13.98 19.08
N ASP A 365 13.56 12.66 19.20
CA ASP A 365 14.23 11.93 20.28
C ASP A 365 15.74 12.16 20.22
N GLU A 366 16.32 12.21 19.02
CA GLU A 366 17.72 12.56 18.77
C GLU A 366 18.00 14.02 19.11
N ALA A 367 17.18 14.97 18.64
CA ALA A 367 17.34 16.38 18.98
C ALA A 367 17.24 16.60 20.51
N VAL A 368 16.33 15.92 21.20
CA VAL A 368 16.24 15.96 22.67
C VAL A 368 17.47 15.37 23.32
N LYS A 369 17.94 14.21 22.86
CA LYS A 369 19.16 13.55 23.34
C LYS A 369 20.40 14.44 23.18
N ASN A 370 20.47 15.17 22.07
CA ASN A 370 21.52 16.14 21.75
C ASN A 370 21.28 17.54 22.38
N GLN A 371 20.29 17.68 23.26
CA GLN A 371 19.90 18.94 23.93
C GLN A 371 19.50 20.10 23.00
N GLN A 372 19.09 19.79 21.77
CA GLN A 372 18.60 20.74 20.80
C GLN A 372 17.14 21.13 21.08
N LEU A 373 16.82 22.40 20.84
CA LEU A 373 15.48 22.95 21.10
C LEU A 373 14.51 22.79 19.91
N HIS A 374 15.02 22.41 18.77
CA HIS A 374 14.25 22.20 17.55
C HIS A 374 14.99 21.21 16.67
N TYR A 375 14.25 20.58 15.76
CA TYR A 375 14.77 19.89 14.58
C TYR A 375 14.08 20.49 13.35
N THR A 376 14.64 20.24 12.18
CA THR A 376 14.01 20.63 10.91
C THR A 376 13.11 19.48 10.47
N ASP A 377 11.83 19.77 10.27
CA ASP A 377 10.89 18.81 9.69
C ASP A 377 11.31 18.50 8.25
N PRO A 378 11.61 17.23 7.90
CA PRO A 378 12.10 16.87 6.58
C PRO A 378 11.05 17.05 5.48
N GLU A 379 9.76 17.00 5.83
CA GLU A 379 8.65 17.14 4.89
C GLU A 379 8.33 18.61 4.61
N THR A 380 8.28 19.44 5.67
CA THR A 380 7.85 20.85 5.53
C THR A 380 9.01 21.85 5.46
N GLY A 381 10.24 21.44 5.81
CA GLY A 381 11.41 22.31 5.95
C GLY A 381 11.31 23.31 7.13
N LEU A 382 10.27 23.23 7.95
CA LEU A 382 10.02 24.13 9.07
C LEU A 382 10.75 23.66 10.33
N PHE A 383 11.16 24.60 11.18
CA PHE A 383 11.65 24.26 12.51
C PHE A 383 10.51 23.78 13.41
N VAL A 384 10.63 22.56 13.93
CA VAL A 384 9.72 21.98 14.90
C VAL A 384 10.38 21.96 16.26
N PHE A 385 9.77 22.64 17.24
CA PHE A 385 10.25 22.65 18.61
C PHE A 385 10.20 21.26 19.25
N THR A 386 11.26 20.88 19.96
CA THR A 386 11.33 19.62 20.69
C THR A 386 10.54 19.68 22.00
N SER A 387 10.23 18.53 22.59
CA SER A 387 9.66 18.47 23.94
C SER A 387 10.56 19.16 24.97
N LEU A 388 11.88 19.15 24.79
CA LEU A 388 12.84 19.88 25.63
C LEU A 388 12.60 21.40 25.58
N ALA A 389 12.39 21.99 24.39
CA ALA A 389 12.09 23.41 24.27
C ALA A 389 10.77 23.79 24.91
N HIS A 390 9.77 22.91 24.81
CA HIS A 390 8.50 23.10 25.49
C HIS A 390 8.62 22.93 27.00
N LYS A 391 9.42 21.98 27.50
CA LYS A 391 9.72 21.83 28.94
C LYS A 391 10.38 23.08 29.50
N ARG A 392 11.31 23.70 28.76
CA ARG A 392 11.94 24.98 29.16
C ARG A 392 10.93 26.14 29.27
N ARG A 393 9.84 26.11 28.48
CA ARG A 393 8.75 27.11 28.59
C ARG A 393 7.94 26.93 29.87
N GLY A 394 7.93 25.74 30.46
CA GLY A 394 7.27 25.45 31.74
C GLY A 394 5.75 25.30 31.69
N ARG A 395 5.09 25.53 30.55
CA ARG A 395 3.64 25.37 30.38
C ARG A 395 3.22 25.10 28.93
N CYS A 396 2.06 24.47 28.74
CA CYS A 396 1.42 24.36 27.42
C CYS A 396 1.00 25.74 26.90
N CYS A 397 1.26 26.05 25.62
CA CYS A 397 0.90 27.34 25.03
C CYS A 397 -0.51 27.40 24.42
N GLY A 398 -1.19 26.26 24.29
CA GLY A 398 -2.53 26.18 23.69
C GLY A 398 -2.55 26.10 22.16
N SER A 399 -1.39 26.06 21.49
CA SER A 399 -1.28 26.06 20.01
C SER A 399 -1.25 24.67 19.36
N GLY A 400 -1.47 23.58 20.10
CA GLY A 400 -1.47 22.22 19.51
C GLY A 400 -0.10 21.73 19.02
N CYS A 401 0.99 22.08 19.70
CA CYS A 401 2.35 21.73 19.26
C CYS A 401 2.58 20.21 19.11
N ARG A 402 3.31 19.79 18.08
CA ARG A 402 3.56 18.37 17.74
C ARG A 402 4.12 17.55 18.90
N HIS A 403 5.07 18.10 19.65
CA HIS A 403 5.81 17.43 20.73
C HIS A 403 5.50 18.00 22.12
N CYS A 404 4.25 18.38 22.38
CA CYS A 404 3.87 19.03 23.63
C CYS A 404 3.97 18.06 24.83
N PRO A 405 4.90 18.26 25.78
CA PRO A 405 5.12 17.35 26.91
C PRO A 405 4.02 17.41 27.98
N TYR A 406 3.00 18.25 27.77
CA TYR A 406 1.92 18.52 28.73
C TYR A 406 0.57 17.96 28.25
N GLY A 407 0.57 17.03 27.28
CA GLY A 407 -0.66 16.41 26.75
C GLY A 407 -1.67 17.44 26.22
N HIS A 408 -1.18 18.56 25.67
CA HIS A 408 -1.99 19.66 25.15
C HIS A 408 -2.97 20.29 26.15
N GLU A 409 -2.68 20.26 27.46
CA GLU A 409 -3.60 20.71 28.53
C GLU A 409 -4.27 22.09 28.33
N ASN A 410 -3.64 23.03 27.63
CA ASN A 410 -4.18 24.38 27.37
C ASN A 410 -4.81 24.54 25.97
N VAL A 411 -4.85 23.50 25.15
CA VAL A 411 -5.64 23.48 23.90
C VAL A 411 -7.09 23.22 24.29
N SER A 412 -8.05 23.96 23.75
CA SER A 412 -9.48 23.71 24.03
C SER A 412 -9.88 22.30 23.56
N LEU A 413 -10.63 21.55 24.37
CA LEU A 413 -11.03 20.17 24.06
C LEU A 413 -11.71 20.04 22.68
N GLU A 414 -12.51 21.03 22.29
CA GLU A 414 -13.17 21.08 20.97
C GLU A 414 -12.20 21.11 19.79
N LYS A 415 -11.04 21.75 19.95
CA LYS A 415 -10.01 21.86 18.92
C LYS A 415 -8.98 20.72 18.96
N ARG A 416 -8.97 19.91 20.03
CA ARG A 416 -7.96 18.86 20.17
C ARG A 416 -8.19 17.72 19.19
N SER A 417 -9.44 17.34 18.91
CA SER A 417 -9.72 16.26 17.96
C SER A 417 -9.25 16.59 16.54
N GLU A 418 -9.25 17.87 16.16
CA GLU A 418 -8.82 18.34 14.84
C GLU A 418 -7.30 18.20 14.62
N PHE A 419 -6.49 18.42 15.66
CA PHE A 419 -5.01 18.50 15.54
C PHE A 419 -4.25 17.51 16.43
N ILE A 420 -4.92 16.47 16.94
CA ILE A 420 -4.29 15.49 17.81
C ILE A 420 -3.24 14.69 17.03
N VAL A 421 -1.98 14.92 17.40
CA VAL A 421 -0.79 14.27 16.82
C VAL A 421 0.05 13.55 17.87
N GLN A 422 -0.34 13.61 19.14
CA GLN A 422 0.22 12.85 20.26
C GLN A 422 -0.91 12.52 21.23
N ALA A 423 -0.69 11.58 22.14
CA ALA A 423 -1.71 11.20 23.11
C ALA A 423 -2.23 12.44 23.87
N SER A 424 -3.56 12.56 23.98
CA SER A 424 -4.18 13.67 24.71
C SER A 424 -5.58 13.29 25.17
N PHE A 425 -6.00 13.88 26.27
CA PHE A 425 -7.39 13.78 26.68
C PHE A 425 -8.29 14.66 25.79
N LEU A 426 -9.29 14.02 25.17
CA LEU A 426 -10.33 14.69 24.37
C LEU A 426 -11.61 14.94 25.18
N ASN A 427 -11.79 14.21 26.28
CA ASN A 427 -12.74 14.54 27.33
C ASN A 427 -12.05 14.33 28.69
N LYS A 428 -12.35 15.18 29.67
CA LYS A 428 -11.82 15.03 31.02
C LYS A 428 -12.93 15.20 32.03
N ARG A 429 -13.18 14.15 32.80
CA ARG A 429 -13.97 14.22 34.02
C ARG A 429 -13.08 14.78 35.13
N ARG A 430 -13.62 15.68 35.95
CA ARG A 430 -12.90 16.21 37.12
C ARG A 430 -12.88 15.12 38.18
N ALA A 431 -11.75 14.46 38.35
CA ALA A 431 -11.59 13.47 39.42
C ALA A 431 -11.39 14.19 40.75
N ASP A 432 -12.30 13.97 41.70
CA ASP A 432 -12.16 14.48 43.05
C ASP A 432 -11.21 13.58 43.86
N GLY A 433 -9.90 13.80 43.66
CA GLY A 433 -8.86 13.32 44.58
C GLY A 433 -8.20 11.97 44.27
N PHE A 434 -6.90 11.92 44.59
CA PHE A 434 -6.02 10.84 45.11
C PHE A 434 -6.24 9.34 44.82
N ALA A 435 -7.15 8.91 43.94
CA ALA A 435 -7.24 7.49 43.59
C ALA A 435 -5.98 7.07 42.82
N LYS A 436 -5.08 6.41 43.56
CA LYS A 436 -3.80 5.87 43.07
C LYS A 436 -3.97 4.75 42.05
N HIS A 437 -5.16 4.13 41.99
CA HIS A 437 -5.47 3.10 41.01
C HIS A 437 -6.53 3.60 40.03
N ARG A 438 -6.27 3.45 38.72
CA ARG A 438 -7.20 3.82 37.64
C ARG A 438 -7.51 2.62 36.76
N TYR A 439 -8.71 2.63 36.18
CA TYR A 439 -9.19 1.60 35.28
C TYR A 439 -9.23 2.17 33.87
N VAL A 440 -8.37 1.65 33.01
CA VAL A 440 -8.21 2.11 31.64
C VAL A 440 -8.95 1.15 30.74
N VAL A 441 -10.12 1.57 30.26
CA VAL A 441 -11.00 0.76 29.42
C VAL A 441 -10.64 1.00 27.97
N PHE A 442 -10.16 -0.05 27.28
CA PHE A 442 -9.89 0.02 25.84
C PHE A 442 -11.21 0.11 25.09
N PHE A 443 -11.46 1.28 24.51
CA PHE A 443 -12.76 1.69 24.03
C PHE A 443 -12.75 1.87 22.51
N SER A 444 -13.27 0.88 21.80
CA SER A 444 -13.29 0.84 20.34
C SER A 444 -14.53 1.48 19.73
N THR A 445 -15.41 2.10 20.55
CA THR A 445 -16.70 2.70 20.17
C THR A 445 -17.84 1.72 19.87
N GLY A 446 -17.54 0.44 19.65
CA GLY A 446 -18.53 -0.59 19.39
C GLY A 446 -19.18 -1.19 20.62
N LYS A 447 -20.19 -2.04 20.37
CA LYS A 447 -21.03 -2.69 21.38
C LYS A 447 -20.21 -3.46 22.43
N ASP A 448 -19.12 -4.11 22.03
CA ASP A 448 -18.35 -5.00 22.90
C ASP A 448 -17.57 -4.18 23.94
N SER A 449 -16.87 -3.14 23.50
CA SER A 449 -16.20 -2.21 24.44
C SER A 449 -17.18 -1.45 25.34
N PHE A 450 -18.39 -1.17 24.86
CA PHE A 450 -19.47 -0.57 25.65
C PHE A 450 -20.02 -1.53 26.71
N LEU A 451 -20.27 -2.78 26.35
CA LEU A 451 -20.70 -3.82 27.28
C LEU A 451 -19.61 -4.14 28.31
N ALA A 452 -18.34 -4.12 27.90
CA ALA A 452 -17.20 -4.33 28.80
C ALA A 452 -17.16 -3.25 29.88
N LEU A 453 -17.34 -1.98 29.49
CA LEU A 453 -17.48 -0.86 30.43
C LEU A 453 -18.63 -1.07 31.42
N ARG A 454 -19.81 -1.48 30.93
CA ARG A 454 -21.00 -1.73 31.76
C ARG A 454 -20.78 -2.86 32.76
N GLN A 455 -20.28 -4.00 32.29
CA GLN A 455 -20.02 -5.17 33.12
C GLN A 455 -18.95 -4.90 34.16
N TRP A 456 -17.89 -4.20 33.76
CA TRP A 456 -16.85 -3.79 34.66
C TRP A 456 -17.38 -2.88 35.78
N ILE A 457 -18.22 -1.88 35.45
CA ILE A 457 -18.89 -1.02 36.45
C ILE A 457 -19.75 -1.87 37.40
N ALA A 458 -20.53 -2.82 36.88
CA ALA A 458 -21.37 -3.69 37.70
C ALA A 458 -20.54 -4.55 38.67
N LEU A 459 -19.44 -5.13 38.20
CA LEU A 459 -18.51 -5.92 39.02
C LEU A 459 -17.92 -5.09 40.16
N LYS A 460 -17.32 -3.93 39.89
CA LYS A 460 -16.69 -3.12 40.95
C LYS A 460 -17.69 -2.52 41.93
N ARG A 461 -18.89 -2.14 41.48
CA ARG A 461 -19.95 -1.70 42.40
C ARG A 461 -20.38 -2.80 43.36
N ARG A 462 -20.38 -4.06 42.91
CA ARG A 462 -20.77 -5.22 43.71
C ARG A 462 -19.65 -5.68 44.64
N GLU A 463 -18.44 -5.85 44.11
CA GLU A 463 -17.29 -6.43 44.81
C GLU A 463 -16.62 -5.42 45.73
N ASP A 464 -16.36 -4.21 45.23
CA ASP A 464 -15.60 -3.18 45.94
C ASP A 464 -16.51 -2.18 46.68
N LYS A 465 -17.84 -2.35 46.57
CA LYS A 465 -18.88 -1.47 47.17
C LYS A 465 -18.68 0.01 46.85
N MET A 466 -18.08 0.31 45.71
CA MET A 466 -17.79 1.68 45.30
C MET A 466 -19.08 2.45 44.96
N GLY A 467 -19.13 3.72 45.37
CA GLY A 467 -20.17 4.65 44.94
C GLY A 467 -20.08 4.92 43.44
N TRP A 468 -21.21 5.20 42.77
CA TRP A 468 -21.19 5.37 41.31
C TRP A 468 -20.32 6.56 40.86
N GLU A 469 -20.33 7.69 41.58
CA GLU A 469 -19.43 8.83 41.26
C GLU A 469 -17.96 8.44 41.40
N GLU A 470 -17.62 7.71 42.46
CA GLU A 470 -16.27 7.20 42.69
C GLU A 470 -15.82 6.24 41.59
N VAL A 471 -16.71 5.35 41.12
CA VAL A 471 -16.42 4.45 40.00
C VAL A 471 -16.13 5.23 38.73
N LEU A 472 -16.99 6.17 38.36
CA LEU A 472 -16.82 6.95 37.13
C LEU A 472 -15.57 7.82 37.16
N ASP A 473 -15.20 8.34 38.33
CA ASP A 473 -13.97 9.12 38.52
C ASP A 473 -12.69 8.29 38.32
N ARG A 474 -12.75 6.97 38.50
CA ARG A 474 -11.60 6.07 38.31
C ARG A 474 -11.46 5.51 36.89
N ILE A 475 -12.46 5.71 36.04
CA ILE A 475 -12.47 5.21 34.66
C ILE A 475 -11.84 6.23 33.71
N VAL A 476 -10.94 5.71 32.87
CA VAL A 476 -10.42 6.41 31.70
C VAL A 476 -10.69 5.54 30.48
N LEU A 477 -11.44 6.05 29.51
CA LEU A 477 -11.55 5.43 28.20
C LEU A 477 -10.24 5.67 27.45
N LEU A 478 -9.66 4.64 26.85
CA LEU A 478 -8.50 4.75 25.98
C LEU A 478 -8.89 4.28 24.59
N THR A 479 -8.71 5.15 23.60
CA THR A 479 -9.00 4.85 22.19
C THR A 479 -7.77 5.13 21.35
N SER A 480 -7.25 4.11 20.68
CA SER A 480 -6.23 4.25 19.64
C SER A 480 -6.88 4.48 18.27
N PHE A 481 -6.25 5.29 17.44
CA PHE A 481 -6.75 5.62 16.10
C PHE A 481 -5.59 5.95 15.18
N ASP A 482 -5.76 5.77 13.88
CA ASP A 482 -4.76 6.11 12.88
C ASP A 482 -4.55 7.64 12.82
N SER A 483 -3.30 8.08 13.00
CA SER A 483 -2.99 9.50 13.19
C SER A 483 -3.30 10.35 11.94
N THR A 484 -3.32 9.74 10.75
CA THR A 484 -3.56 10.37 9.46
C THR A 484 -5.06 10.47 9.15
N THR A 485 -5.75 9.33 9.14
CA THR A 485 -7.17 9.22 8.76
C THR A 485 -8.14 9.56 9.88
N LYS A 486 -7.66 9.62 11.13
CA LYS A 486 -8.48 9.80 12.35
C LYS A 486 -9.50 8.68 12.58
N ARG A 487 -9.35 7.53 11.90
CA ARG A 487 -10.22 6.35 12.02
C ARG A 487 -9.71 5.38 13.07
N ILE A 488 -10.62 4.73 13.77
CA ILE A 488 -10.36 3.65 14.71
C ILE A 488 -10.30 2.36 13.90
N ALA A 489 -9.17 1.65 14.01
CA ALA A 489 -8.91 0.45 13.21
C ALA A 489 -10.02 -0.59 13.39
N HIS A 490 -10.36 -1.30 12.30
CA HIS A 490 -11.40 -2.34 12.19
C HIS A 490 -12.85 -1.83 12.34
N GLN A 491 -13.11 -0.85 13.19
CA GLN A 491 -14.47 -0.38 13.51
C GLN A 491 -15.10 0.52 12.43
N ASP A 492 -14.27 1.11 11.56
CA ASP A 492 -14.66 2.13 10.58
C ASP A 492 -15.37 3.37 11.19
N THR A 493 -15.12 3.62 12.47
CA THR A 493 -15.57 4.81 13.23
C THR A 493 -14.45 5.81 13.41
N THR A 494 -14.77 7.03 13.85
CA THR A 494 -13.81 8.13 14.00
C THR A 494 -13.49 8.42 15.46
N ILE A 495 -12.35 9.09 15.70
CA ILE A 495 -12.02 9.59 17.04
C ILE A 495 -13.05 10.59 17.58
N ASP A 496 -13.79 11.28 16.71
CA ASP A 496 -14.89 12.16 17.11
C ASP A 496 -16.12 11.38 17.61
N ASP A 497 -16.37 10.19 17.09
CA ASP A 497 -17.42 9.30 17.63
C ASP A 497 -17.08 8.89 19.07
N ALA A 498 -15.83 8.47 19.32
CA ALA A 498 -15.34 8.17 20.67
C ALA A 498 -15.48 9.38 21.61
N ARG A 499 -15.12 10.58 21.12
CA ARG A 499 -15.27 11.84 21.89
C ARG A 499 -16.72 12.12 22.22
N ARG A 500 -17.63 11.91 21.27
CA ARG A 500 -19.07 12.08 21.46
C ARG A 500 -19.61 11.10 22.50
N GLN A 501 -19.18 9.84 22.47
CA GLN A 501 -19.54 8.84 23.46
C GLN A 501 -19.03 9.22 24.85
N ALA A 502 -17.75 9.56 24.98
CA ALA A 502 -17.14 9.94 26.26
C ALA A 502 -17.83 11.17 26.89
N LYS A 503 -18.20 12.17 26.06
CA LYS A 503 -18.95 13.34 26.52
C LYS A 503 -20.35 12.97 26.99
N ALA A 504 -21.07 12.13 26.25
CA ALA A 504 -22.40 11.69 26.62
C ALA A 504 -22.41 10.84 27.91
N LEU A 505 -21.39 10.01 28.11
CA LEU A 505 -21.22 9.18 29.30
C LEU A 505 -20.61 9.92 30.49
N ASP A 506 -20.15 11.16 30.30
CA ASP A 506 -19.41 11.94 31.31
C ASP A 506 -18.15 11.21 31.82
N LEU A 507 -17.37 10.63 30.91
CA LEU A 507 -16.15 9.87 31.21
C LEU A 507 -14.91 10.50 30.60
N SER A 508 -13.76 10.36 31.26
CA SER A 508 -12.49 10.79 30.67
C SER A 508 -12.17 9.96 29.43
N LEU A 509 -11.72 10.60 28.35
CA LEU A 509 -11.25 9.93 27.13
C LEU A 509 -9.83 10.36 26.82
N LEU A 510 -8.94 9.39 26.83
CA LEU A 510 -7.57 9.48 26.38
C LEU A 510 -7.48 8.93 24.96
N ALA A 511 -7.20 9.81 24.02
CA ALA A 511 -7.05 9.47 22.61
C ALA A 511 -5.57 9.26 22.28
N VAL A 512 -5.25 8.18 21.58
CA VAL A 512 -3.88 7.74 21.27
C VAL A 512 -3.70 7.64 19.75
N PRO A 513 -3.16 8.68 19.08
CA PRO A 513 -2.83 8.59 17.66
C PRO A 513 -1.69 7.59 17.45
N LEU A 514 -1.93 6.60 16.60
CA LEU A 514 -0.95 5.63 16.14
C LEU A 514 -0.30 6.19 14.88
N HIS A 515 1.03 6.31 14.92
CA HIS A 515 1.82 6.79 13.78
C HIS A 515 2.52 5.60 13.12
N PRO A 516 2.68 5.61 11.79
CA PRO A 516 3.50 4.63 11.10
C PRO A 516 4.89 4.50 11.76
N GLY A 517 5.37 3.28 11.94
CA GLY A 517 6.67 2.97 12.55
C GLY A 517 6.76 3.16 14.07
N LYS A 518 5.75 3.76 14.73
CA LYS A 518 5.75 3.88 16.19
C LYS A 518 5.17 2.62 16.84
N ASP A 519 5.95 2.01 17.74
CA ASP A 519 5.55 0.83 18.50
C ASP A 519 4.22 1.06 19.25
N TYR A 520 3.28 0.12 19.10
CA TYR A 520 1.95 0.21 19.69
C TYR A 520 2.01 0.21 21.22
N VAL A 521 2.73 -0.75 21.81
CA VAL A 521 2.83 -0.92 23.27
C VAL A 521 3.47 0.33 23.90
N ARG A 522 4.52 0.86 23.29
CA ARG A 522 5.15 2.13 23.67
C ARG A 522 4.17 3.29 23.59
N SER A 523 3.36 3.37 22.53
CA SER A 523 2.34 4.40 22.38
C SER A 523 1.28 4.34 23.48
N ILE A 524 0.90 3.13 23.89
CA ILE A 524 0.01 2.91 25.03
C ILE A 524 0.68 3.31 26.35
N ASP A 525 1.92 2.91 26.61
CA ASP A 525 2.62 3.27 27.87
C ASP A 525 2.84 4.79 27.99
N GLU A 526 3.23 5.47 26.90
CA GLU A 526 3.33 6.93 26.84
C GLU A 526 1.98 7.62 27.07
N ALA A 527 0.87 7.00 26.64
CA ALA A 527 -0.47 7.49 26.93
C ALA A 527 -0.81 7.29 28.42
N LEU A 528 -0.45 6.13 29.01
CA LEU A 528 -0.65 5.86 30.44
C LEU A 528 0.13 6.85 31.32
N ASP A 529 1.29 7.34 30.89
CA ASP A 529 2.01 8.43 31.57
C ASP A 529 1.17 9.71 31.71
N LEU A 530 0.30 10.01 30.76
CA LEU A 530 -0.63 11.14 30.89
C LEU A 530 -1.68 10.89 31.97
N VAL A 531 -2.10 9.64 32.16
CA VAL A 531 -2.99 9.28 33.27
C VAL A 531 -2.24 9.38 34.61
N ARG A 532 -0.98 8.92 34.67
CA ARG A 532 -0.11 9.07 35.86
C ARG A 532 0.03 10.55 36.25
N THR A 533 0.40 11.38 35.29
CA THR A 533 0.75 12.80 35.54
C THR A 533 -0.45 13.72 35.67
N GLN A 534 -1.54 13.49 34.94
CA GLN A 534 -2.70 14.40 34.91
C GLN A 534 -3.89 13.93 35.74
N GLN A 535 -3.93 12.65 36.13
CA GLN A 535 -4.98 12.10 37.00
C GLN A 535 -4.44 11.42 38.28
N GLY A 536 -3.13 11.49 38.53
CA GLY A 536 -2.51 11.02 39.77
C GLY A 536 -2.52 9.50 39.95
N ALA A 537 -2.52 8.75 38.85
CA ALA A 537 -2.49 7.29 38.87
C ALA A 537 -1.08 6.76 39.20
N GLU A 538 -1.01 5.75 40.07
CA GLU A 538 0.20 4.98 40.39
C GLU A 538 0.13 3.57 39.79
N THR A 539 -1.07 3.01 39.67
CA THR A 539 -1.31 1.65 39.16
C THR A 539 -2.53 1.62 38.25
N PHE A 540 -2.56 0.63 37.35
CA PHE A 540 -3.61 0.46 36.35
C PHE A 540 -4.19 -0.93 36.37
N SER A 541 -5.49 -1.01 36.09
CA SER A 541 -6.05 -2.16 35.42
C SER A 541 -6.45 -1.79 34.00
N LEU A 542 -6.12 -2.63 33.03
CA LEU A 542 -6.42 -2.48 31.62
C LEU A 542 -7.61 -3.39 31.29
N VAL A 543 -8.74 -2.79 30.97
CA VAL A 543 -10.02 -3.48 30.79
C VAL A 543 -10.31 -3.61 29.29
N PHE A 544 -10.64 -4.82 28.88
CA PHE A 544 -10.76 -5.21 27.49
C PHE A 544 -12.14 -5.79 27.15
N GLY A 545 -12.64 -5.50 25.95
CA GLY A 545 -13.95 -5.98 25.48
C GLY A 545 -13.90 -7.24 24.62
N ASP A 546 -12.92 -8.12 24.83
CA ASP A 546 -12.82 -9.38 24.09
C ASP A 546 -13.90 -10.36 24.56
N LEU A 547 -14.58 -11.04 23.64
CA LEU A 547 -15.66 -11.95 24.00
C LEU A 547 -15.16 -13.39 24.16
N ARG A 548 -14.42 -13.97 23.20
CA ARG A 548 -13.99 -15.39 23.26
C ARG A 548 -12.67 -15.74 22.55
N LEU A 549 -12.08 -14.85 21.76
CA LEU A 549 -10.85 -15.17 21.00
C LEU A 549 -9.60 -15.31 21.89
N GLU A 550 -9.21 -16.55 22.21
CA GLU A 550 -8.04 -16.89 23.05
C GLU A 550 -6.73 -16.30 22.52
N LEU A 551 -6.52 -16.29 21.19
CA LEU A 551 -5.29 -15.76 20.58
C LEU A 551 -5.08 -14.26 20.86
N ILE A 552 -6.16 -13.47 20.85
CA ILE A 552 -6.09 -12.03 21.13
C ILE A 552 -5.79 -11.80 22.61
N LYS A 553 -6.43 -12.58 23.48
CA LYS A 553 -6.19 -12.56 24.92
C LYS A 553 -4.74 -12.92 25.25
N ASP A 554 -4.20 -14.00 24.68
CA ASP A 554 -2.82 -14.45 24.89
C ASP A 554 -1.81 -13.39 24.43
N TRP A 555 -2.08 -12.71 23.32
CA TRP A 555 -1.26 -11.59 22.87
C TRP A 555 -1.28 -10.45 23.91
N ARG A 556 -2.45 -10.05 24.40
CA ARG A 556 -2.56 -8.98 25.41
C ARG A 556 -1.84 -9.34 26.70
N ASP A 557 -2.01 -10.58 27.18
CA ASP A 557 -1.33 -11.09 28.37
C ASP A 557 0.20 -11.03 28.21
N LYS A 558 0.71 -11.42 27.04
CA LYS A 558 2.14 -11.41 26.74
C LYS A 558 2.73 -10.00 26.62
N TYR A 559 2.04 -9.08 25.94
CA TYR A 559 2.62 -7.80 25.52
C TYR A 559 2.19 -6.61 26.37
N LEU A 560 1.01 -6.64 27.00
CA LEU A 560 0.48 -5.53 27.82
C LEU A 560 0.50 -5.83 29.33
N GLY A 561 0.71 -7.09 29.73
CA GLY A 561 0.67 -7.49 31.15
C GLY A 561 1.69 -6.79 32.05
N HIS A 562 2.77 -6.22 31.47
CA HIS A 562 3.74 -5.44 32.23
C HIS A 562 3.29 -3.99 32.50
N LEU A 563 2.24 -3.50 31.83
CA LEU A 563 1.73 -2.14 31.98
C LEU A 563 0.66 -2.00 33.09
N GLY A 564 -0.01 -3.09 33.45
CA GLY A 564 -1.07 -3.11 34.46
C GLY A 564 -1.73 -4.48 34.60
N ILE A 565 -2.73 -4.56 35.48
CA ILE A 565 -3.55 -5.77 35.67
C ILE A 565 -4.52 -5.87 34.48
N LEU A 566 -4.51 -6.98 33.75
CA LEU A 566 -5.42 -7.14 32.60
C LEU A 566 -6.74 -7.74 33.08
N GLU A 567 -7.86 -7.13 32.69
CA GLU A 567 -9.22 -7.58 33.04
C GLU A 567 -10.04 -7.79 31.76
N TYR A 568 -10.71 -8.95 31.66
CA TYR A 568 -11.52 -9.36 30.51
C TYR A 568 -12.96 -9.65 30.95
N PRO A 569 -13.76 -8.62 31.27
CA PRO A 569 -15.10 -8.79 31.88
C PRO A 569 -16.11 -9.54 30.99
N LEU A 570 -15.92 -9.56 29.68
CA LEU A 570 -16.82 -10.23 28.74
C LEU A 570 -16.35 -11.62 28.32
N PHE A 571 -15.13 -12.01 28.68
CA PHE A 571 -14.52 -13.22 28.13
C PHE A 571 -15.25 -14.48 28.62
N GLY A 572 -15.82 -15.24 27.68
CA GLY A 572 -16.60 -16.44 27.96
C GLY A 572 -18.04 -16.20 28.44
N VAL A 573 -18.51 -14.95 28.49
CA VAL A 573 -19.90 -14.63 28.87
C VAL A 573 -20.86 -15.05 27.76
N ASP A 574 -22.04 -15.53 28.14
CA ASP A 574 -23.08 -15.94 27.22
C ASP A 574 -23.66 -14.75 26.42
N TYR A 575 -23.91 -14.95 25.12
CA TYR A 575 -24.37 -13.87 24.24
C TYR A 575 -25.80 -13.41 24.52
N ASP A 576 -26.68 -14.27 25.00
CA ASP A 576 -28.03 -13.86 25.38
C ASP A 576 -27.98 -12.98 26.63
N GLU A 577 -27.06 -13.25 27.55
CA GLU A 577 -26.78 -12.40 28.70
C GLU A 577 -26.25 -11.03 28.27
N LEU A 578 -25.23 -10.98 27.39
CA LEU A 578 -24.70 -9.74 26.83
C LEU A 578 -25.77 -8.93 26.08
N PHE A 579 -26.58 -9.61 25.27
CA PHE A 579 -27.64 -8.99 24.50
C PHE A 579 -28.74 -8.42 25.41
N GLN A 580 -29.12 -9.14 26.47
CA GLN A 580 -30.07 -8.65 27.44
C GLN A 580 -29.56 -7.39 28.14
N ASP A 581 -28.28 -7.35 28.51
CA ASP A 581 -27.67 -6.16 29.10
C ASP A 581 -27.64 -4.97 28.13
N LEU A 582 -27.35 -5.23 26.85
CA LEU A 582 -27.43 -4.22 25.79
C LEU A 582 -28.86 -3.67 25.67
N GLN A 583 -29.87 -4.53 25.65
CA GLN A 583 -31.28 -4.12 25.59
C GLN A 583 -31.71 -3.30 26.80
N LEU A 584 -31.28 -3.68 28.01
CA LEU A 584 -31.56 -2.94 29.25
C LEU A 584 -30.94 -1.54 29.22
N SER A 585 -29.74 -1.42 28.65
CA SER A 585 -29.08 -0.12 28.45
C SER A 585 -29.93 0.83 27.61
N GLY A 586 -30.70 0.30 26.65
CA GLY A 586 -31.47 1.06 25.67
C GLY A 586 -30.61 1.76 24.61
N VAL A 587 -29.29 1.53 24.58
CA VAL A 587 -28.37 2.14 23.62
C VAL A 587 -28.47 1.40 22.28
N PRO A 588 -28.79 2.10 21.18
CA PRO A 588 -28.78 1.50 19.86
C PRO A 588 -27.34 1.32 19.37
N CYS A 589 -27.09 0.20 18.71
CA CYS A 589 -25.81 -0.17 18.13
C CYS A 589 -26.00 -0.40 16.64
N THR A 590 -25.29 0.37 15.81
CA THR A 590 -25.46 0.31 14.35
C THR A 590 -24.25 -0.32 13.70
N ILE A 591 -24.45 -1.17 12.70
CA ILE A 591 -23.36 -1.75 11.92
C ILE A 591 -22.62 -0.65 11.17
N THR A 592 -21.30 -0.58 11.36
CA THR A 592 -20.42 0.43 10.72
C THR A 592 -19.55 -0.16 9.63
N SER A 593 -19.16 -1.42 9.77
CA SER A 593 -18.43 -2.17 8.76
C SER A 593 -18.84 -3.63 8.78
N ARG A 594 -18.59 -4.32 7.67
CA ARG A 594 -18.71 -5.76 7.52
C ARG A 594 -17.45 -6.29 6.85
N GLU A 595 -16.85 -7.36 7.36
CA GLU A 595 -15.72 -8.01 6.69
C GLU A 595 -16.20 -9.23 5.91
N PHE A 596 -15.66 -9.40 4.71
CA PHE A 596 -15.82 -10.62 3.92
C PHE A 596 -14.54 -11.44 4.06
N GLY A 597 -14.43 -12.20 5.14
CA GLY A 597 -13.40 -13.24 5.25
C GLY A 597 -13.59 -14.31 4.16
N LYS A 598 -12.50 -14.98 3.76
CA LYS A 598 -12.52 -16.05 2.74
C LYS A 598 -13.54 -17.17 3.03
N ASP A 599 -13.85 -17.43 4.31
CA ASP A 599 -14.80 -18.46 4.74
C ASP A 599 -16.22 -17.93 5.04
N LEU A 600 -16.39 -16.59 5.17
CA LEU A 600 -17.68 -15.94 5.42
C LEU A 600 -18.46 -15.68 4.12
N HIS A 601 -17.78 -15.73 2.98
CA HIS A 601 -18.33 -15.40 1.66
C HIS A 601 -19.36 -16.41 1.12
N GLU A 602 -19.28 -17.68 1.52
CA GLU A 602 -20.27 -18.71 1.14
C GLU A 602 -21.64 -18.50 1.83
N ARG A 603 -21.66 -17.69 2.90
CA ARG A 603 -22.81 -17.48 3.79
C ARG A 603 -23.24 -16.02 3.77
N SER A 604 -23.64 -15.47 2.61
CA SER A 604 -24.01 -14.06 2.55
C SER A 604 -25.26 -13.75 3.39
N CYS A 605 -25.11 -13.06 4.53
CA CYS A 605 -26.24 -12.53 5.30
C CYS A 605 -26.70 -11.21 4.66
N GLN A 606 -27.76 -11.25 3.84
CA GLN A 606 -28.30 -10.02 3.21
C GLN A 606 -28.80 -9.00 4.23
N GLU A 607 -29.14 -9.44 5.45
CA GLU A 607 -29.60 -8.60 6.54
C GLU A 607 -28.46 -7.83 7.25
N VAL A 608 -27.18 -8.21 7.03
CA VAL A 608 -26.02 -7.51 7.60
C VAL A 608 -25.47 -6.48 6.58
N TYR A 609 -25.81 -5.22 6.83
CA TYR A 609 -25.33 -4.08 6.03
C TYR A 609 -25.05 -2.86 6.91
N VAL A 610 -24.14 -2.01 6.45
CA VAL A 610 -23.78 -0.76 7.13
C VAL A 610 -25.03 0.10 7.30
N GLY A 611 -25.30 0.55 8.53
CA GLY A 611 -26.49 1.29 8.90
C GLY A 611 -27.61 0.43 9.51
N ARG A 612 -27.55 -0.91 9.46
CA ARG A 612 -28.50 -1.79 10.15
C ARG A 612 -28.30 -1.72 11.67
N GLU A 613 -29.39 -1.69 12.43
CA GLU A 613 -29.35 -1.79 13.89
C GLU A 613 -29.09 -3.23 14.34
N PHE A 614 -28.25 -3.38 15.36
CA PHE A 614 -27.99 -4.64 16.04
C PHE A 614 -29.14 -4.98 16.99
N ASP A 615 -30.06 -5.80 16.51
CA ASP A 615 -31.28 -6.22 17.20
C ASP A 615 -31.46 -7.75 17.16
N ALA A 616 -32.54 -8.24 17.75
CA ALA A 616 -32.82 -9.68 17.83
C ALA A 616 -33.09 -10.31 16.45
N GLU A 617 -33.60 -9.53 15.50
CA GLU A 617 -33.83 -10.01 14.13
C GLU A 617 -32.50 -10.22 13.42
N LEU A 618 -31.56 -9.28 13.57
CA LEU A 618 -30.22 -9.39 13.03
C LEU A 618 -29.46 -10.58 13.63
N ARG A 619 -29.46 -10.74 14.96
CA ARG A 619 -28.83 -11.90 15.62
C ARG A 619 -29.37 -13.21 15.04
N LYS A 620 -30.69 -13.32 14.92
CA LYS A 620 -31.33 -14.48 14.32
C LYS A 620 -30.90 -14.70 12.87
N ALA A 621 -30.84 -13.64 12.07
CA ALA A 621 -30.37 -13.71 10.68
C ALA A 621 -28.92 -14.19 10.58
N CYS A 622 -28.03 -13.74 11.48
CA CYS A 622 -26.66 -14.22 11.58
C CYS A 622 -26.62 -15.73 11.86
N VAL A 623 -27.38 -16.23 12.84
CA VAL A 623 -27.44 -17.69 13.11
C VAL A 623 -27.97 -18.46 11.90
N GLU A 624 -29.02 -17.95 11.24
CA GLU A 624 -29.63 -18.59 10.07
C GLU A 624 -28.68 -18.69 8.88
N CYS A 625 -27.79 -17.72 8.70
CA CYS A 625 -26.71 -17.79 7.72
C CYS A 625 -25.43 -18.41 8.28
N GLY A 626 -25.39 -18.88 9.53
CA GLY A 626 -24.22 -19.50 10.13
C GLY A 626 -23.05 -18.53 10.41
N TRP A 627 -23.34 -17.25 10.64
CA TRP A 627 -22.40 -16.28 11.22
C TRP A 627 -22.49 -16.29 12.74
N ASP A 628 -21.43 -15.83 13.40
CA ASP A 628 -21.49 -15.49 14.82
C ASP A 628 -22.53 -14.37 15.03
N ASP A 629 -23.49 -14.59 15.90
CA ASP A 629 -24.60 -13.66 16.09
C ASP A 629 -24.24 -12.44 16.93
N PHE A 630 -23.01 -12.37 17.43
CA PHE A 630 -22.42 -11.16 17.99
C PHE A 630 -21.31 -10.58 17.11
N GLY A 631 -20.93 -11.24 16.01
CA GLY A 631 -19.89 -10.79 15.09
C GLY A 631 -18.47 -10.89 15.66
N GLU A 632 -18.20 -11.85 16.56
CA GLU A 632 -16.87 -12.02 17.19
C GLU A 632 -15.79 -12.45 16.19
N ASP A 633 -16.14 -13.14 15.10
CA ASP A 633 -15.20 -13.62 14.09
C ASP A 633 -14.92 -12.57 12.98
N GLY A 634 -15.34 -11.32 13.21
CA GLY A 634 -15.08 -10.18 12.33
C GLY A 634 -16.19 -9.90 11.31
N GLU A 635 -17.32 -10.60 11.37
CA GLU A 635 -18.41 -10.46 10.40
C GLU A 635 -18.93 -9.03 10.27
N PHE A 636 -19.02 -8.32 11.39
CA PHE A 636 -19.39 -6.91 11.42
C PHE A 636 -18.89 -6.21 12.68
N HIS A 637 -18.71 -4.89 12.57
CA HIS A 637 -18.46 -4.01 13.69
C HIS A 637 -19.60 -3.02 13.88
N THR A 638 -19.67 -2.40 15.06
CA THR A 638 -20.79 -1.54 15.42
C THR A 638 -20.34 -0.22 16.02
N LEU A 639 -21.25 0.74 16.06
CA LEU A 639 -21.13 1.98 16.83
C LEU A 639 -22.25 2.04 17.86
N ALA A 640 -21.89 2.10 19.15
CA ALA A 640 -22.84 2.27 20.24
C ALA A 640 -23.22 3.75 20.39
N ARG A 641 -24.44 4.14 20.01
CA ARG A 641 -24.88 5.55 20.00
C ARG A 641 -25.36 6.01 21.39
N VAL A 642 -24.46 5.96 22.38
CA VAL A 642 -24.76 6.24 23.80
C VAL A 642 -25.32 7.65 24.07
N TRP A 643 -25.18 8.57 23.13
CA TRP A 643 -25.74 9.93 23.21
C TRP A 643 -27.26 9.98 23.01
N GLU A 644 -27.90 8.88 22.60
CA GLU A 644 -29.36 8.78 22.42
C GLU A 644 -30.10 8.39 23.70
N VAL A 645 -29.35 8.11 24.79
CA VAL A 645 -29.88 7.60 26.05
C VAL A 645 -29.30 8.40 27.22
N ASP A 646 -30.06 8.50 28.32
CA ASP A 646 -29.56 9.01 29.60
C ASP A 646 -28.31 8.23 30.06
N SER A 647 -27.26 8.93 30.46
CA SER A 647 -25.96 8.34 30.77
C SER A 647 -26.01 7.36 31.94
N ARG A 648 -26.85 7.62 32.95
CA ARG A 648 -27.01 6.71 34.09
C ARG A 648 -27.72 5.43 33.66
N ARG A 649 -28.68 5.50 32.75
CA ARG A 649 -29.28 4.30 32.15
C ARG A 649 -28.27 3.55 31.27
N ALA A 650 -27.56 4.27 30.39
CA ALA A 650 -26.56 3.71 29.48
C ALA A 650 -25.41 3.00 30.22
N LEU A 651 -25.04 3.46 31.42
CA LEU A 651 -24.02 2.84 32.27
C LEU A 651 -24.59 1.85 33.30
N GLY A 652 -25.91 1.61 33.30
CA GLY A 652 -26.52 0.63 34.20
C GLY A 652 -26.58 1.08 35.67
N LEU A 653 -26.58 2.39 35.92
CA LEU A 653 -26.55 3.00 37.25
C LEU A 653 -27.95 3.17 37.87
N CYS A 654 -29.02 3.14 37.06
CA CYS A 654 -30.42 3.34 37.47
C CYS A 654 -31.20 2.07 37.85
N GLY A 655 -30.61 0.87 37.82
CA GLY A 655 -31.30 -0.42 38.08
C GLY A 655 -30.36 -1.60 38.35
N GLU A 656 -30.91 -2.82 38.50
CA GLU A 656 -30.16 -4.08 38.68
C GLU A 656 -29.43 -4.50 37.38
N THR A 657 -28.35 -3.80 37.02
CA THR A 657 -27.35 -4.39 36.13
C THR A 657 -26.69 -5.52 36.91
N ARG A 658 -26.97 -6.78 36.55
CA ARG A 658 -26.34 -7.94 37.19
C ARG A 658 -24.97 -8.14 36.57
N ALA A 659 -23.94 -8.18 37.41
CA ALA A 659 -22.65 -8.70 37.00
C ALA A 659 -22.81 -10.19 36.69
N PHE A 660 -22.37 -10.61 35.51
CA PHE A 660 -22.40 -12.02 35.13
C PHE A 660 -21.47 -12.85 36.03
N GLN A 661 -21.85 -14.09 36.34
CA GLN A 661 -20.96 -15.01 37.03
C GLN A 661 -20.03 -15.64 35.99
N GLN A 662 -18.72 -15.38 36.12
CA GLN A 662 -17.69 -16.10 35.36
C GLN A 662 -17.52 -17.53 35.88
#